data_AF-A0A972X9P5-F1
#
_entry.id   AF-A0A972X9P5-F1
#
_cell.length_a   1.000
_cell.length_b   1.000
_cell.length_c   1.000
_cell.angle_alpha   90.00
_cell.angle_beta   90.00
_cell.angle_gamma   90.00
#
_symmetry.space_group_name_H-M   'P 1'
#
loop_
_entity.id
_entity.type
_entity.pdbx_description
1 polymer ?
#
loop_
_entity_poly.entity_id
_entity_poly.type
_entity_poly.pdbx_seq_one_letter_code
_entity_poly.pdbx_strand_id
1 'polypeptide(L)'
;MADIHRLLCTHCTFGTSELESSSADNAGKVLGYSVRKSSLSDGDRGQLRQVFRAVERLLSYGLPKDATAAHKETLSADTAPRRLIFFPNLGGWQVAGQVSYRTFDTSQPPRPGSYFADLIVAKAPDPRSRDPEPSWSPCDVLQLWGVGPDRKTSDQAGWWISSEDELAAAESEGPWKPIAPPSVAAVREPRSPLIDDDAAHRFLAADAVAADPLVPARWWAMPAERRRELVAHMLQATILGPARGGRETVTIAAEPSVAAVLFYIVCRLLPRRIAAGVSFSTYEPAPERPLTGLVATTFLDEEAPTADLPPELAQRGFACNTFRDASNYGRCQPPPEQGYARRLVALAAANDWDGIDSLLTALDTEGLKAADLDQLIKIDHLVTAYFGGEKPTGFGARRSPQEARFLRERFRGVLETQAATRANWPSDLVEAAIVCLEGELESLWTSGGPVRDLLERHLPDGEGLQRLLKPPQGIPAAPRALVVAAVVSATLRGKPPRLPSSFVQHCREAREGRNRADAVDLLRNVIRGLPEDRQAGLLAGIDSASFTDLLLDAARDLSPPERDGLRPVLTESLSKVIEKHTAKDPAAVADLLYRQADAAVWISASHHGLQQHLDKFFRTVLSDTAPNIGCHLLDTAGRSRVAKLQQWAAHAGDHVRIGQTLTHWNSLHDSLGRLAANAPAWRSWAKPAAPEGREIPAAIAAIEGLRPFDLGNPIKARQRQQGLAKTVVQTFKQAQPEGSDLRAGWETVGHWLDRALAEEADRNAPGPGGAGSGLPTVAIYGVAAGITAVIATLGLWGYSQGALDDLLPQGWRRGEGQATVASTDRGKTPTGESGDKPQQDAPAASTIPAAGVSHDPPTPDKPELPLTAADVNLQLQAADGVISVNWNHGDLKDRIKDTKLTWTRPDYTDPQPLPFEDGSAQIDTKGHGVGQYEVTLTLTPKQGPGDPVMKSHSQNLAPLPTEIEKVWIDARSGKPSLTVKVKPV
;
A
#
# COMPACT_ATOMS: atom_id res chain seq x y z
N MET A 1 28.92 1.28 -30.43
CA MET A 1 29.03 2.75 -30.43
C MET A 1 28.05 3.23 -31.46
N ALA A 2 27.17 4.16 -31.10
CA ALA A 2 26.21 4.73 -32.04
C ALA A 2 26.96 5.46 -33.16
N ASP A 3 26.61 5.18 -34.42
CA ASP A 3 27.09 5.97 -35.55
C ASP A 3 26.48 7.38 -35.44
N ILE A 4 27.29 8.33 -34.99
CA ILE A 4 26.94 9.75 -34.99
C ILE A 4 27.29 10.31 -36.37
N HIS A 5 26.33 10.86 -37.09
CA HIS A 5 26.56 11.56 -38.35
C HIS A 5 26.41 13.07 -38.14
N ARG A 6 27.17 13.86 -38.88
CA ARG A 6 27.11 15.33 -38.83
C ARG A 6 26.63 15.87 -40.17
N LEU A 7 25.54 16.65 -40.16
CA LEU A 7 24.90 17.21 -41.33
C LEU A 7 25.05 18.72 -41.36
N LEU A 8 25.91 19.22 -42.25
CA LEU A 8 26.01 20.64 -42.54
C LEU A 8 24.94 21.04 -43.57
N CYS A 9 24.10 21.98 -43.18
CA CYS A 9 22.93 22.40 -43.91
C CYS A 9 22.99 23.89 -44.24
N THR A 10 22.64 24.25 -45.48
CA THR A 10 22.70 25.64 -45.98
C THR A 10 21.37 26.04 -46.60
N HIS A 11 20.94 27.28 -46.33
CA HIS A 11 19.75 27.87 -46.96
C HIS A 11 20.10 28.47 -48.34
N CYS A 12 19.20 28.30 -49.33
CA CYS A 12 19.26 28.96 -50.63
C CYS A 12 20.41 28.60 -51.61
N THR A 13 20.92 27.36 -51.60
CA THR A 13 21.81 26.90 -52.70
C THR A 13 21.03 26.51 -53.96
N PHE A 14 21.35 27.13 -55.11
CA PHE A 14 20.94 26.61 -56.42
C PHE A 14 21.64 25.28 -56.71
N GLY A 15 20.90 24.17 -56.78
CA GLY A 15 21.31 22.93 -57.46
C GLY A 15 22.54 22.15 -56.97
N THR A 16 23.29 22.61 -55.97
CA THR A 16 24.52 21.93 -55.46
C THR A 16 24.26 20.89 -54.36
N SER A 17 23.01 20.77 -53.90
CA SER A 17 22.54 19.74 -52.97
C SER A 17 22.71 18.33 -53.56
N GLU A 18 23.55 17.50 -52.98
CA GLU A 18 23.73 16.12 -53.47
C GLU A 18 22.52 15.20 -53.19
N LEU A 19 21.61 15.65 -52.32
CA LEU A 19 20.32 15.02 -52.11
C LEU A 19 19.30 15.38 -53.20
N GLU A 20 19.58 16.37 -54.05
CA GLU A 20 18.63 16.88 -55.06
C GLU A 20 19.23 16.96 -56.47
N SER A 21 20.53 16.67 -56.64
CA SER A 21 21.23 16.54 -57.92
C SER A 21 20.75 15.39 -58.82
N SER A 22 19.63 14.72 -58.48
CA SER A 22 19.05 13.61 -59.22
C SER A 22 18.12 14.03 -60.36
N SER A 23 17.89 15.33 -60.60
CA SER A 23 17.22 15.82 -61.81
C SER A 23 17.81 17.15 -62.30
N ALA A 24 18.08 17.22 -63.61
CA ALA A 24 18.57 18.44 -64.26
C ALA A 24 17.57 19.61 -64.12
N ASP A 25 16.28 19.30 -64.01
CA ASP A 25 15.18 20.27 -63.87
C ASP A 25 15.18 21.09 -62.56
N ASN A 26 16.06 20.75 -61.62
CA ASN A 26 16.13 21.40 -60.31
C ASN A 26 17.31 22.37 -60.17
N ALA A 27 18.25 22.39 -61.12
CA ALA A 27 19.44 23.26 -61.05
C ALA A 27 19.10 24.77 -60.97
N GLY A 28 17.97 25.20 -61.54
CA GLY A 28 17.50 26.59 -61.54
C GLY A 28 16.48 26.94 -60.43
N LYS A 29 16.17 26.04 -59.50
CA LYS A 29 15.15 26.28 -58.47
C LYS A 29 15.80 26.62 -57.12
N VAL A 30 15.22 27.58 -56.41
CA VAL A 30 15.53 27.83 -54.99
C VAL A 30 14.86 26.73 -54.17
N LEU A 31 15.64 25.74 -53.78
CA LEU A 31 15.26 24.65 -52.89
C LEU A 31 15.68 25.08 -51.47
N GLY A 32 14.82 24.83 -50.47
CA GLY A 32 14.85 25.53 -49.18
C GLY A 32 16.16 25.38 -48.41
N TYR A 33 16.29 24.28 -47.66
CA TYR A 33 17.55 23.87 -47.05
C TYR A 33 18.13 22.70 -47.84
N SER A 34 19.46 22.66 -47.95
CA SER A 34 20.21 21.57 -48.56
C SER A 34 21.24 21.01 -47.59
N VAL A 35 21.50 19.71 -47.64
CA VAL A 35 22.65 19.08 -46.97
C VAL A 35 23.85 19.12 -47.90
N ARG A 36 25.02 19.53 -47.42
CA ARG A 36 26.27 19.47 -48.17
C ARG A 36 26.67 18.03 -48.49
N LYS A 37 27.18 17.80 -49.71
CA LYS A 37 27.75 16.51 -50.17
C LYS A 37 28.67 15.86 -49.12
N SER A 38 29.60 16.64 -48.56
CA SER A 38 30.60 16.19 -47.59
C SER A 38 30.02 15.62 -46.28
N SER A 39 28.74 15.84 -46.00
CA SER A 39 28.05 15.36 -44.81
C SER A 39 27.43 13.96 -44.92
N LEU A 40 27.45 13.33 -46.10
CA LEU A 40 26.74 12.07 -46.35
C LEU A 40 27.73 10.95 -46.65
N SER A 41 27.70 9.90 -45.81
CA SER A 41 28.30 8.61 -46.15
C SER A 41 27.46 7.92 -47.24
N ASP A 42 28.12 7.25 -48.21
CA ASP A 42 27.40 6.54 -49.28
C ASP A 42 26.52 5.39 -48.74
N GLY A 43 26.84 4.83 -47.56
CA GLY A 43 26.09 3.75 -46.92
C GLY A 43 24.73 4.17 -46.33
N ASP A 44 24.69 5.29 -45.61
CA ASP A 44 23.51 5.70 -44.81
C ASP A 44 22.64 6.75 -45.49
N ARG A 45 23.05 7.22 -46.67
CA ARG A 45 22.43 8.30 -47.48
C ARG A 45 20.90 8.19 -47.60
N GLY A 46 20.35 6.97 -47.67
CA GLY A 46 18.91 6.74 -47.73
C GLY A 46 18.17 7.09 -46.43
N GLN A 47 18.72 6.69 -45.27
CA GLN A 47 18.13 6.95 -43.95
C GLN A 47 18.36 8.40 -43.53
N LEU A 48 19.58 8.91 -43.70
CA LEU A 48 19.93 10.30 -43.40
C LEU A 48 19.10 11.31 -44.23
N ARG A 49 18.70 10.96 -45.47
CA ARG A 49 17.78 11.77 -46.27
C ARG A 49 16.37 11.84 -45.66
N GLN A 50 15.88 10.75 -45.04
CA GLN A 50 14.59 10.75 -44.35
C GLN A 50 14.64 11.60 -43.08
N VAL A 51 15.71 11.47 -42.29
CA VAL A 51 15.96 12.33 -41.12
C VAL A 51 16.04 13.79 -41.53
N PHE A 52 16.82 14.11 -42.58
CA PHE A 52 16.93 15.46 -43.12
C PHE A 52 15.57 16.05 -43.50
N ARG A 53 14.73 15.32 -44.25
CA ARG A 53 13.39 15.78 -44.63
C ARG A 53 12.46 15.97 -43.42
N ALA A 54 12.64 15.20 -42.35
CA ALA A 54 11.91 15.39 -41.10
C ALA A 54 12.36 16.66 -40.36
N VAL A 55 13.66 16.98 -40.36
CA VAL A 55 14.21 18.19 -39.71
C VAL A 55 14.17 19.44 -40.58
N GLU A 56 13.93 19.36 -41.89
CA GLU A 56 13.95 20.51 -42.81
C GLU A 56 13.06 21.67 -42.34
N ARG A 57 11.92 21.36 -41.70
CA ARG A 57 11.01 22.36 -41.08
C ARG A 57 11.55 22.98 -39.79
N LEU A 58 12.46 22.31 -39.09
CA LEU A 58 13.18 22.81 -37.92
C LEU A 58 14.37 23.67 -38.33
N LEU A 59 14.92 23.42 -39.52
CA LEU A 59 15.99 24.24 -40.05
C LEU A 59 15.49 25.61 -40.49
N SER A 60 14.21 25.75 -40.85
CA SER A 60 13.64 27.04 -41.22
C SER A 60 13.79 28.05 -40.09
N TYR A 61 14.70 28.98 -40.31
CA TYR A 61 14.99 30.11 -39.45
C TYR A 61 14.38 31.37 -40.07
N GLY A 62 13.84 32.21 -39.20
CA GLY A 62 13.45 33.58 -39.50
C GLY A 62 13.96 34.45 -38.34
N LEU A 63 14.17 35.73 -38.61
CA LEU A 63 14.45 36.70 -37.56
C LEU A 63 13.17 37.05 -36.77
N PRO A 64 13.28 37.71 -35.59
CA PRO A 64 12.12 38.14 -34.82
C PRO A 64 11.10 38.92 -35.67
N LYS A 65 9.80 38.75 -35.38
CA LYS A 65 8.70 39.25 -36.22
C LYS A 65 8.70 40.78 -36.37
N ASP A 66 9.29 41.47 -35.40
CA ASP A 66 9.52 42.90 -35.28
C ASP A 66 10.81 43.40 -35.97
N ALA A 67 11.61 42.51 -36.57
CA ALA A 67 12.82 42.87 -37.32
C ALA A 67 12.50 43.69 -38.58
N THR A 68 12.75 45.00 -38.50
CA THR A 68 12.72 45.93 -39.66
C THR A 68 13.78 45.54 -40.70
N ALA A 69 13.58 45.89 -41.97
CA ALA A 69 14.54 45.57 -43.03
C ALA A 69 15.95 46.09 -42.73
N ALA A 70 16.07 47.32 -42.23
CA ALA A 70 17.35 47.92 -41.81
C ALA A 70 18.02 47.15 -40.66
N HIS A 71 17.25 46.67 -39.66
CA HIS A 71 17.82 45.84 -38.60
C HIS A 71 18.35 44.50 -39.14
N LYS A 72 17.66 43.87 -40.10
CA LYS A 72 18.14 42.60 -40.71
C LYS A 72 19.52 42.74 -41.34
N GLU A 73 19.80 43.89 -41.96
CA GLU A 73 21.10 44.18 -42.59
C GLU A 73 22.23 44.42 -41.56
N THR A 74 21.91 44.79 -40.32
CA THR A 74 22.89 44.96 -39.23
C THR A 74 23.19 43.69 -38.42
N LEU A 75 22.40 42.63 -38.61
CA LEU A 75 22.56 41.38 -37.87
C LEU A 75 23.64 40.47 -38.49
N SER A 76 24.23 39.63 -37.65
CA SER A 76 25.32 38.69 -37.95
C SER A 76 25.06 37.35 -37.25
N ALA A 77 25.91 36.35 -37.46
CA ALA A 77 25.83 35.08 -36.71
C ALA A 77 25.96 35.25 -35.18
N ASP A 78 26.58 36.34 -34.75
CA ASP A 78 26.84 36.64 -33.33
C ASP A 78 25.76 37.52 -32.71
N THR A 79 25.19 38.43 -33.49
CA THR A 79 24.18 39.39 -33.01
C THR A 79 22.74 38.94 -33.23
N ALA A 80 22.51 37.93 -34.07
CA ALA A 80 21.18 37.34 -34.25
C ALA A 80 20.87 36.23 -33.21
N PRO A 81 19.58 35.95 -32.93
CA PRO A 81 19.17 34.89 -32.00
C PRO A 81 19.68 33.48 -32.35
N ARG A 82 20.78 33.03 -31.74
CA ARG A 82 21.29 31.65 -31.93
C ARG A 82 20.23 30.62 -31.51
N ARG A 83 19.97 29.62 -32.35
CA ARG A 83 18.97 28.56 -32.10
C ARG A 83 19.65 27.22 -31.89
N LEU A 84 19.44 26.61 -30.73
CA LEU A 84 19.81 25.22 -30.45
C LEU A 84 18.53 24.39 -30.40
N ILE A 85 18.48 23.31 -31.17
CA ILE A 85 17.34 22.37 -31.21
C ILE A 85 17.76 20.98 -30.71
N PHE A 86 16.80 20.27 -30.10
CA PHE A 86 16.93 18.86 -29.75
C PHE A 86 15.62 18.09 -29.95
N PHE A 87 15.73 16.92 -30.57
CA PHE A 87 14.69 15.93 -30.73
C PHE A 87 15.20 14.58 -30.20
N PRO A 88 14.62 14.04 -29.12
CA PRO A 88 15.09 12.79 -28.55
C PRO A 88 14.72 11.57 -29.40
N ASN A 89 13.66 11.65 -30.21
CA ASN A 89 13.31 10.63 -31.19
C ASN A 89 12.52 11.25 -32.36
N LEU A 90 13.13 11.30 -33.54
CA LEU A 90 12.54 11.72 -34.81
C LEU A 90 12.70 10.58 -35.82
N GLY A 91 11.73 9.67 -35.85
CA GLY A 91 11.74 8.52 -36.77
C GLY A 91 12.82 7.48 -36.45
N GLY A 92 13.15 7.28 -35.18
CA GLY A 92 14.22 6.38 -34.73
C GLY A 92 15.60 7.03 -34.61
N TRP A 93 15.69 8.35 -34.71
CA TRP A 93 16.94 9.11 -34.62
C TRP A 93 16.86 10.19 -33.55
N GLN A 94 17.93 10.36 -32.76
CA GLN A 94 18.16 11.57 -31.99
C GLN A 94 18.75 12.63 -32.91
N VAL A 95 18.30 13.87 -32.77
CA VAL A 95 18.81 15.02 -33.53
C VAL A 95 19.12 16.14 -32.55
N ALA A 96 20.35 16.65 -32.59
CA ALA A 96 20.71 17.92 -31.99
C ALA A 96 21.30 18.84 -33.07
N GLY A 97 21.20 20.16 -32.90
CA GLY A 97 21.86 21.06 -33.84
C GLY A 97 21.74 22.53 -33.53
N GLN A 98 22.70 23.29 -34.03
CA GLN A 98 22.73 24.74 -33.97
C GLN A 98 22.32 25.33 -35.33
N VAL A 99 21.40 26.28 -35.33
CA VAL A 99 21.03 27.10 -36.50
C VAL A 99 21.45 28.54 -36.24
N SER A 100 22.23 29.09 -37.17
CA SER A 100 22.90 30.39 -37.06
C SER A 100 22.51 31.28 -38.24
N TYR A 101 22.33 32.58 -37.96
CA TYR A 101 22.05 33.58 -38.98
C TYR A 101 23.26 33.87 -39.85
N ARG A 102 23.03 34.18 -41.12
CA ARG A 102 24.03 34.80 -42.00
C ARG A 102 23.45 36.04 -42.65
N THR A 103 24.16 37.15 -42.51
CA THR A 103 23.74 38.43 -43.09
C THR A 103 23.47 38.32 -44.57
N PHE A 104 24.30 37.55 -45.30
CA PHE A 104 24.19 37.33 -46.74
C PHE A 104 24.34 35.84 -47.12
N ASP A 105 23.75 35.44 -48.24
CA ASP A 105 24.02 34.16 -48.90
C ASP A 105 25.25 34.22 -49.82
N THR A 106 25.56 33.10 -50.49
CA THR A 106 26.64 32.97 -51.47
C THR A 106 26.26 33.34 -52.90
N SER A 107 25.07 33.91 -53.14
CA SER A 107 24.70 34.33 -54.50
C SER A 107 25.45 35.59 -54.93
N GLN A 108 25.53 35.83 -56.23
CA GLN A 108 26.05 37.07 -56.79
C GLN A 108 24.96 37.75 -57.63
N PRO A 109 24.45 38.93 -57.22
CA PRO A 109 24.76 39.66 -55.99
C PRO A 109 24.29 38.93 -54.71
N PRO A 110 24.94 39.15 -53.55
CA PRO A 110 24.55 38.53 -52.29
C PRO A 110 23.17 39.00 -51.82
N ARG A 111 22.33 38.06 -51.36
CA ARG A 111 20.98 38.33 -50.86
C ARG A 111 20.97 38.30 -49.32
N PRO A 112 20.32 39.27 -48.65
CA PRO A 112 20.32 39.29 -47.21
C PRO A 112 19.42 38.20 -46.59
N GLY A 113 19.79 37.72 -45.40
CA GLY A 113 19.00 36.75 -44.64
C GLY A 113 19.18 35.29 -45.06
N SER A 114 20.42 34.84 -45.11
CA SER A 114 20.76 33.42 -45.24
C SER A 114 20.91 32.77 -43.86
N TYR A 115 21.03 31.45 -43.83
CA TYR A 115 21.14 30.67 -42.60
C TYR A 115 22.06 29.46 -42.82
N PHE A 116 22.78 29.11 -41.76
CA PHE A 116 23.61 27.91 -41.69
C PHE A 116 23.10 27.04 -40.53
N ALA A 117 23.08 25.72 -40.71
CA ALA A 117 22.78 24.81 -39.63
C ALA A 117 23.76 23.65 -39.59
N ASP A 118 24.21 23.33 -38.38
CA ASP A 118 25.11 22.22 -38.09
C ASP A 118 24.35 21.25 -37.20
N LEU A 119 24.06 20.05 -37.72
CA LEU A 119 23.32 19.02 -37.03
C LEU A 119 24.23 17.86 -36.67
N ILE A 120 24.02 17.26 -35.50
CA ILE A 120 24.46 15.90 -35.19
C ILE A 120 23.24 15.00 -35.05
N VAL A 121 23.31 13.82 -35.67
CA VAL A 121 22.24 12.81 -35.64
C VAL A 121 22.80 11.45 -35.27
N ALA A 122 22.10 10.71 -34.43
CA ALA A 122 22.45 9.34 -34.05
C ALA A 122 21.20 8.48 -34.00
N LYS A 123 21.34 7.16 -34.19
CA LYS A 123 20.21 6.25 -33.99
C LYS A 123 19.76 6.34 -32.54
N ALA A 124 18.48 6.57 -32.31
CA ALA A 124 17.91 6.49 -30.97
C ALA A 124 18.03 5.03 -30.49
N PRO A 125 18.44 4.78 -29.24
CA PRO A 125 18.61 3.42 -28.77
C PRO A 125 17.27 2.68 -28.76
N ASP A 126 17.27 1.43 -29.22
CA ASP A 126 16.09 0.57 -29.16
C ASP A 126 15.78 0.27 -27.67
N PRO A 127 14.63 0.70 -27.12
CA PRO A 127 14.25 0.39 -25.74
C PRO A 127 14.00 -1.10 -25.50
N ARG A 128 14.04 -1.94 -26.54
CA ARG A 128 13.98 -3.41 -26.46
C ARG A 128 15.35 -4.08 -26.49
N SER A 129 16.43 -3.34 -26.73
CA SER A 129 17.79 -3.87 -26.58
C SER A 129 18.03 -4.29 -25.13
N ARG A 130 18.75 -5.41 -24.92
CA ARG A 130 19.20 -5.79 -23.57
C ARG A 130 20.24 -4.83 -23.03
N ASP A 131 21.09 -4.33 -23.93
CA ASP A 131 22.11 -3.33 -23.67
C ASP A 131 21.74 -2.11 -24.55
N PRO A 132 20.84 -1.21 -24.10
CA PRO A 132 20.56 0.01 -24.83
C PRO A 132 21.80 0.90 -24.82
N GLU A 133 22.24 1.35 -26.00
CA GLU A 133 23.29 2.37 -26.08
C GLU A 133 22.83 3.65 -25.37
N PRO A 134 23.73 4.43 -24.76
CA PRO A 134 23.35 5.64 -24.03
C PRO A 134 22.74 6.67 -24.98
N SER A 135 21.45 6.95 -24.78
CA SER A 135 20.76 8.07 -25.43
C SER A 135 21.33 9.41 -24.94
N TRP A 136 21.44 10.39 -25.82
CA TRP A 136 21.62 11.79 -25.45
C TRP A 136 20.41 12.25 -24.63
N SER A 137 20.64 12.84 -23.47
CA SER A 137 19.63 13.59 -22.73
C SER A 137 19.51 15.03 -23.27
N PRO A 138 18.38 15.72 -23.07
CA PRO A 138 18.29 17.15 -23.39
C PRO A 138 19.35 17.99 -22.63
N CYS A 139 19.74 17.59 -21.42
CA CYS A 139 20.77 18.27 -20.64
C CYS A 139 22.16 18.20 -21.29
N ASP A 140 22.53 17.03 -21.84
CA ASP A 140 23.81 16.85 -22.56
C ASP A 140 23.89 17.77 -23.78
N VAL A 141 22.77 17.99 -24.47
CA VAL A 141 22.70 18.87 -25.64
C VAL A 141 22.69 20.34 -25.24
N LEU A 142 21.98 20.72 -24.18
CA LEU A 142 21.99 22.10 -23.65
C LEU A 142 23.37 22.52 -23.14
N GLN A 143 24.17 21.57 -22.64
CA GLN A 143 25.58 21.78 -22.30
C GLN A 143 26.47 22.11 -23.53
N LEU A 144 25.99 21.88 -24.76
CA LEU A 144 26.66 22.32 -25.99
C LEU A 144 26.38 23.79 -26.34
N TRP A 145 25.59 24.50 -25.54
CA TRP A 145 25.33 25.92 -25.74
C TRP A 145 26.62 26.75 -25.64
N GLY A 146 26.90 27.53 -26.68
CA GLY A 146 28.10 28.38 -26.76
C GLY A 146 29.42 27.63 -26.98
N VAL A 147 29.37 26.34 -27.38
CA VAL A 147 30.57 25.59 -27.83
C VAL A 147 30.93 25.99 -29.26
N GLY A 148 31.34 27.25 -29.43
CA GLY A 148 31.73 27.87 -30.71
C GLY A 148 33.20 28.28 -30.77
N PRO A 149 33.67 28.80 -31.92
CA PRO A 149 35.06 29.21 -32.16
C PRO A 149 35.48 30.45 -31.35
N ASP A 150 34.54 31.30 -30.93
CA ASP A 150 34.81 32.62 -30.31
C ASP A 150 35.56 32.58 -28.97
N ARG A 151 35.66 31.41 -28.32
CA ARG A 151 36.52 31.21 -27.14
C ARG A 151 37.98 31.10 -27.58
N LYS A 152 38.59 32.27 -27.85
CA LYS A 152 39.98 32.55 -28.30
C LYS A 152 41.09 31.93 -27.42
N THR A 153 41.14 30.61 -27.41
CA THR A 153 42.26 29.76 -26.99
C THR A 153 42.69 29.03 -28.26
N SER A 154 43.92 29.29 -28.70
CA SER A 154 44.31 29.30 -30.13
C SER A 154 44.30 27.97 -30.86
N ASP A 155 44.10 26.85 -30.16
CA ASP A 155 44.58 25.55 -30.63
C ASP A 155 43.44 24.56 -31.00
N GLN A 156 42.18 24.94 -30.80
CA GLN A 156 41.02 24.11 -31.17
C GLN A 156 39.85 24.95 -31.70
N ALA A 157 39.48 24.72 -32.96
CA ALA A 157 38.27 25.25 -33.58
C ALA A 157 37.02 24.85 -32.79
N GLY A 158 35.97 25.68 -32.86
CA GLY A 158 34.68 25.37 -32.24
C GLY A 158 34.08 24.09 -32.82
N TRP A 159 33.41 23.29 -31.97
CA TRP A 159 32.74 22.08 -32.45
C TRP A 159 31.58 22.42 -33.38
N TRP A 160 30.76 23.42 -33.05
CA TRP A 160 29.75 23.96 -33.96
C TRP A 160 30.39 24.88 -35.00
N ILE A 161 30.08 24.62 -36.27
CA ILE A 161 30.35 25.55 -37.37
C ILE A 161 29.14 26.49 -37.50
N SER A 162 29.37 27.79 -37.37
CA SER A 162 28.31 28.81 -37.37
C SER A 162 28.18 29.56 -38.70
N SER A 163 29.18 29.44 -39.59
CA SER A 163 29.23 30.10 -40.90
C SER A 163 29.92 29.24 -41.97
N GLU A 164 29.71 29.56 -43.25
CA GLU A 164 30.50 28.95 -44.32
C GLU A 164 31.94 29.47 -44.37
N ASP A 165 32.24 30.62 -43.77
CA ASP A 165 33.60 31.17 -43.72
C ASP A 165 34.46 30.37 -42.72
N GLU A 166 33.90 29.98 -41.57
CA GLU A 166 34.50 28.99 -40.66
C GLU A 166 34.71 27.64 -41.35
N LEU A 167 33.73 27.17 -42.13
CA LEU A 167 33.84 25.92 -42.88
C LEU A 167 34.92 26.02 -43.96
N ALA A 168 35.00 27.12 -44.70
CA ALA A 168 36.00 27.35 -45.73
C ALA A 168 37.41 27.49 -45.12
N ALA A 169 37.54 28.10 -43.94
CA ALA A 169 38.77 28.11 -43.17
C ALA A 169 39.18 26.69 -42.78
N ALA A 170 38.27 25.89 -42.23
CA ALA A 170 38.52 24.48 -41.89
C ALA A 170 38.80 23.59 -43.12
N GLU A 171 38.18 23.86 -44.27
CA GLU A 171 38.46 23.23 -45.57
C GLU A 171 39.82 23.67 -46.16
N SER A 172 40.37 24.82 -45.73
CA SER A 172 41.67 25.33 -46.19
C SER A 172 42.86 24.67 -45.48
N GLU A 173 42.66 24.17 -44.26
CA GLU A 173 43.66 23.40 -43.49
C GLU A 173 43.78 21.94 -43.97
N GLY A 174 42.78 21.46 -44.72
CA GLY A 174 42.74 20.14 -45.32
C GLY A 174 41.32 19.78 -45.77
N PRO A 175 41.11 18.66 -46.50
CA PRO A 175 39.78 18.26 -46.92
C PRO A 175 38.91 17.98 -45.68
N TRP A 176 38.01 18.92 -45.37
CA TRP A 176 37.15 18.84 -44.19
C TRP A 176 36.33 17.55 -44.25
N LYS A 177 36.49 16.73 -43.21
CA LYS A 177 35.67 15.55 -42.97
C LYS A 177 34.85 15.84 -41.72
N PRO A 178 33.55 15.56 -41.71
CA PRO A 178 32.79 15.53 -40.48
C PRO A 178 33.38 14.43 -39.60
N ILE A 179 34.20 14.81 -38.63
CA ILE A 179 34.61 13.92 -37.54
C ILE A 179 33.35 13.73 -36.70
N ALA A 180 32.71 12.57 -36.87
CA ALA A 180 31.71 12.07 -35.95
C ALA A 180 32.30 12.11 -34.54
N PRO A 181 31.75 12.90 -33.59
CA PRO A 181 32.19 12.78 -32.22
C PRO A 181 31.87 11.36 -31.73
N PRO A 182 32.71 10.73 -30.90
CA PRO A 182 32.40 9.40 -30.34
C PRO A 182 31.26 9.46 -29.31
N SER A 183 30.97 10.64 -28.76
CA SER A 183 29.85 10.91 -27.85
C SER A 183 29.60 12.42 -27.74
N VAL A 184 28.44 12.84 -27.24
CA VAL A 184 28.18 14.26 -26.89
C VAL A 184 29.14 14.76 -25.80
N ALA A 185 29.59 13.89 -24.88
CA ALA A 185 30.61 14.26 -23.89
C ALA A 185 31.96 14.63 -24.54
N ALA A 186 32.36 13.93 -25.61
CA ALA A 186 33.57 14.28 -26.37
C ALA A 186 33.46 15.60 -27.17
N VAL A 187 32.24 16.12 -27.39
CA VAL A 187 32.01 17.48 -27.93
C VAL A 187 32.25 18.55 -26.85
N ARG A 188 32.08 18.20 -25.57
CA ARG A 188 32.31 19.10 -24.43
C ARG A 188 33.80 19.18 -24.05
N GLU A 189 34.48 18.03 -23.98
CA GLU A 189 35.88 17.97 -23.59
C GLU A 189 36.80 18.74 -24.57
N PRO A 190 37.82 19.48 -24.07
CA PRO A 190 38.28 19.59 -22.69
C PRO A 190 37.65 20.76 -21.89
N ARG A 191 36.55 21.37 -22.36
CA ARG A 191 36.02 22.63 -21.81
C ARG A 191 34.86 22.37 -20.83
N SER A 192 34.86 23.07 -19.70
CA SER A 192 33.66 23.18 -18.86
C SER A 192 32.52 23.83 -19.67
N PRO A 193 31.30 23.26 -19.62
CA PRO A 193 30.14 23.84 -20.31
C PRO A 193 29.81 25.23 -19.75
N LEU A 194 29.07 26.03 -20.51
CA LEU A 194 28.52 27.31 -20.02
C LEU A 194 27.27 27.11 -19.17
N ILE A 195 26.62 25.97 -19.32
CA ILE A 195 25.37 25.58 -18.66
C ILE A 195 25.62 24.28 -17.93
N ASP A 196 25.53 24.30 -16.61
CA ASP A 196 25.70 23.17 -15.70
C ASP A 196 24.91 23.42 -14.41
N ASP A 197 25.07 22.50 -13.46
CA ASP A 197 24.42 22.55 -12.16
C ASP A 197 24.87 23.77 -11.32
N ASP A 198 26.11 24.27 -11.50
CA ASP A 198 26.59 25.52 -10.89
C ASP A 198 25.93 26.75 -11.53
N ALA A 199 25.79 26.80 -12.86
CA ALA A 199 25.07 27.87 -13.55
C ALA A 199 23.58 27.88 -13.18
N ALA A 200 22.96 26.71 -13.07
CA ALA A 200 21.60 26.52 -12.60
C ALA A 200 21.42 27.02 -11.16
N HIS A 201 22.31 26.61 -10.24
CA HIS A 201 22.28 27.07 -8.86
C HIS A 201 22.44 28.60 -8.77
N ARG A 202 23.45 29.18 -9.44
CA ARG A 202 23.63 30.65 -9.48
C ARG A 202 22.38 31.37 -9.98
N PHE A 203 21.76 30.88 -11.05
CA PHE A 203 20.52 31.45 -11.60
C PHE A 203 19.33 31.38 -10.62
N LEU A 204 19.24 30.35 -9.78
CA LEU A 204 18.15 30.17 -8.80
C LEU A 204 18.42 30.80 -7.43
N ALA A 205 19.68 31.05 -7.07
CA ALA A 205 20.07 31.44 -5.72
C ALA A 205 20.58 32.89 -5.58
N ALA A 206 21.31 33.41 -6.57
CA ALA A 206 21.97 34.71 -6.44
C ALA A 206 21.02 35.89 -6.72
N ASP A 207 20.87 36.80 -5.76
CA ASP A 207 20.12 38.05 -5.94
C ASP A 207 20.83 39.06 -6.85
N ALA A 208 22.17 38.99 -6.99
CA ALA A 208 22.92 39.77 -7.96
C ALA A 208 24.25 39.08 -8.31
N VAL A 209 24.68 39.19 -9.57
CA VAL A 209 26.00 38.72 -10.06
C VAL A 209 26.68 39.85 -10.82
N ALA A 210 27.94 40.13 -10.51
CA ALA A 210 28.73 41.17 -11.18
C ALA A 210 29.23 40.68 -12.55
N ALA A 211 28.34 40.80 -13.56
CA ALA A 211 28.49 40.34 -14.95
C ALA A 211 28.52 38.81 -15.11
N ASP A 212 27.52 38.29 -15.82
CA ASP A 212 27.47 36.92 -16.31
C ASP A 212 27.42 36.95 -17.86
N PRO A 213 28.23 36.16 -18.58
CA PRO A 213 28.30 36.20 -20.05
C PRO A 213 27.13 35.49 -20.74
N LEU A 214 26.30 34.76 -20.00
CA LEU A 214 25.19 33.95 -20.51
C LEU A 214 23.82 34.57 -20.19
N VAL A 215 23.69 35.11 -18.97
CA VAL A 215 22.43 35.63 -18.43
C VAL A 215 22.46 37.17 -18.36
N PRO A 216 21.66 37.89 -19.17
CA PRO A 216 21.64 39.35 -19.20
C PRO A 216 21.27 40.01 -17.86
N ALA A 217 21.74 41.25 -17.67
CA ALA A 217 21.60 41.98 -16.40
C ALA A 217 20.16 42.09 -15.88
N ARG A 218 19.15 42.17 -16.77
CA ARG A 218 17.73 42.25 -16.39
C ARG A 218 17.24 41.03 -15.58
N TRP A 219 17.84 39.86 -15.80
CA TRP A 219 17.52 38.64 -15.06
C TRP A 219 18.14 38.61 -13.67
N TRP A 220 19.29 39.24 -13.48
CA TRP A 220 19.88 39.44 -12.15
C TRP A 220 19.16 40.55 -11.38
N ALA A 221 18.59 41.55 -12.06
CA ALA A 221 17.69 42.52 -11.44
C ALA A 221 16.32 41.91 -11.04
N MET A 222 15.94 40.77 -11.61
CA MET A 222 14.76 40.01 -11.20
C MET A 222 15.03 39.26 -9.89
N PRO A 223 14.19 39.38 -8.84
CA PRO A 223 14.37 38.67 -7.58
C PRO A 223 14.53 37.15 -7.76
N ALA A 224 15.40 36.50 -6.99
CA ALA A 224 15.67 35.08 -7.12
C ALA A 224 14.40 34.21 -6.98
N GLU A 225 13.49 34.59 -6.08
CA GLU A 225 12.21 33.90 -5.91
C GLU A 225 11.34 33.93 -7.18
N ARG A 226 11.34 35.03 -7.93
CA ARG A 226 10.57 35.14 -9.18
C ARG A 226 11.14 34.25 -10.28
N ARG A 227 12.46 34.08 -10.32
CA ARG A 227 13.15 33.10 -11.19
C ARG A 227 12.79 31.66 -10.82
N ARG A 228 12.67 31.35 -9.51
CA ARG A 228 12.21 30.03 -9.02
C ARG A 228 10.76 29.73 -9.39
N GLU A 229 9.86 30.68 -9.18
CA GLU A 229 8.45 30.56 -9.56
C GLU A 229 8.29 30.25 -11.06
N LEU A 230 8.99 31.00 -11.93
CA LEU A 230 8.98 30.77 -13.37
C LEU A 230 9.43 29.35 -13.74
N VAL A 231 10.56 28.90 -13.18
CA VAL A 231 11.07 27.55 -13.42
C VAL A 231 10.10 26.48 -12.89
N ALA A 232 9.49 26.69 -11.72
CA ALA A 232 8.50 25.77 -11.17
C ALA A 232 7.25 25.67 -12.06
N HIS A 233 6.76 26.79 -12.60
CA HIS A 233 5.63 26.78 -13.55
C HIS A 233 5.99 26.08 -14.86
N MET A 234 7.19 26.34 -15.41
CA MET A 234 7.67 25.66 -16.62
C MET A 234 7.84 24.15 -16.42
N LEU A 235 8.45 23.74 -15.31
CA LEU A 235 8.62 22.34 -14.93
C LEU A 235 7.26 21.64 -14.79
N GLN A 236 6.33 22.29 -14.09
CA GLN A 236 4.98 21.76 -13.90
C GLN A 236 4.21 21.63 -15.23
N ALA A 237 4.30 22.62 -16.11
CA ALA A 237 3.70 22.56 -17.44
C ALA A 237 4.31 21.43 -18.30
N THR A 238 5.62 21.22 -18.20
CA THR A 238 6.32 20.11 -18.90
C THR A 238 5.84 18.74 -18.42
N ILE A 239 5.58 18.59 -17.11
CA ILE A 239 5.05 17.35 -16.50
C ILE A 239 3.61 17.09 -16.95
N LEU A 240 2.75 18.12 -16.96
CA LEU A 240 1.32 17.98 -17.26
C LEU A 240 1.00 17.85 -18.75
N GLY A 241 1.82 18.43 -19.64
CA GLY A 241 1.57 18.47 -21.08
C GLY A 241 1.27 17.10 -21.72
N PRO A 242 2.12 16.08 -21.51
CA PRO A 242 1.87 14.73 -22.03
C PRO A 242 0.56 14.09 -21.54
N ALA A 243 0.12 14.40 -20.31
CA ALA A 243 -1.05 13.79 -19.71
C ALA A 243 -2.38 14.28 -20.32
N ARG A 244 -2.37 15.46 -20.96
CA ARG A 244 -3.56 16.06 -21.60
C ARG A 244 -3.75 15.62 -23.06
N GLY A 245 -2.86 14.80 -23.61
CA GLY A 245 -2.97 14.22 -24.96
C GLY A 245 -2.78 15.23 -26.11
N GLY A 246 -2.53 16.50 -25.81
CA GLY A 246 -2.19 17.52 -26.79
C GLY A 246 -0.68 17.60 -27.07
N ARG A 247 -0.32 18.33 -28.13
CA ARG A 247 1.03 18.91 -28.25
C ARG A 247 1.11 20.15 -27.36
N GLU A 248 0.97 19.96 -26.06
CA GLU A 248 1.08 21.07 -25.13
C GLU A 248 2.54 21.49 -25.00
N THR A 249 2.83 22.76 -25.25
CA THR A 249 4.20 23.26 -25.34
C THR A 249 4.41 24.38 -24.34
N VAL A 250 5.50 24.29 -23.58
CA VAL A 250 6.00 25.38 -22.73
C VAL A 250 6.65 26.40 -23.65
N THR A 251 5.98 27.54 -23.84
CA THR A 251 6.48 28.63 -24.69
C THR A 251 6.94 29.81 -23.85
N ILE A 252 8.18 30.25 -24.02
CA ILE A 252 8.68 31.46 -23.35
C ILE A 252 9.11 32.51 -24.39
N ALA A 253 8.85 33.79 -24.11
CA ALA A 253 9.59 34.87 -24.78
C ALA A 253 10.73 35.28 -23.85
N ALA A 254 11.96 34.92 -24.22
CA ALA A 254 13.20 35.16 -23.48
C ALA A 254 14.40 35.12 -24.45
N GLU A 255 15.53 35.69 -24.04
CA GLU A 255 16.77 35.62 -24.79
C GLU A 255 17.20 34.14 -24.96
N PRO A 256 17.69 33.71 -26.13
CA PRO A 256 17.98 32.29 -26.37
C PRO A 256 18.98 31.66 -25.40
N SER A 257 19.93 32.44 -24.88
CA SER A 257 20.87 31.99 -23.86
C SER A 257 20.21 31.70 -22.51
N VAL A 258 19.21 32.51 -22.12
CA VAL A 258 18.45 32.29 -20.89
C VAL A 258 17.43 31.18 -21.08
N ALA A 259 16.84 31.06 -22.28
CA ALA A 259 16.02 29.92 -22.63
C ALA A 259 16.80 28.60 -22.49
N ALA A 260 18.07 28.56 -22.92
CA ALA A 260 18.93 27.40 -22.72
C ALA A 260 19.15 27.07 -21.22
N VAL A 261 19.36 28.07 -20.36
CA VAL A 261 19.46 27.88 -18.89
C VAL A 261 18.14 27.36 -18.30
N LEU A 262 17.02 28.01 -18.62
CA LEU A 262 15.70 27.63 -18.10
C LEU A 262 15.33 26.20 -18.53
N PHE A 263 15.59 25.83 -19.79
CA PHE A 263 15.34 24.48 -20.28
C PHE A 263 16.29 23.46 -19.65
N TYR A 264 17.54 23.84 -19.35
CA TYR A 264 18.47 22.95 -18.65
C TYR A 264 17.95 22.65 -17.25
N ILE A 265 17.56 23.67 -16.49
CA ILE A 265 17.01 23.49 -15.14
C ILE A 265 15.74 22.63 -15.20
N VAL A 266 14.80 22.92 -16.11
CA VAL A 266 13.58 22.11 -16.27
C VAL A 266 13.91 20.65 -16.60
N CYS A 267 14.79 20.39 -17.57
CA CYS A 267 15.18 19.04 -17.95
C CYS A 267 15.96 18.29 -16.86
N ARG A 268 16.82 19.00 -16.11
CA ARG A 268 17.64 18.49 -15.01
C ARG A 268 16.82 18.07 -13.79
N LEU A 269 15.66 18.70 -13.59
CA LEU A 269 14.72 18.43 -12.48
C LEU A 269 13.59 17.46 -12.85
N LEU A 270 13.59 16.86 -14.05
CA LEU A 270 12.66 15.82 -14.45
C LEU A 270 13.23 14.41 -14.17
N PRO A 271 12.39 13.42 -13.83
CA PRO A 271 12.81 12.01 -13.84
C PRO A 271 13.33 11.64 -15.23
N ARG A 272 14.39 10.85 -15.33
CA ARG A 272 15.09 10.53 -16.58
C ARG A 272 14.15 9.95 -17.62
N ARG A 273 13.17 9.13 -17.22
CA ARG A 273 12.13 8.59 -18.14
C ARG A 273 11.27 9.67 -18.79
N ILE A 274 10.99 10.77 -18.08
CA ILE A 274 10.23 11.91 -18.61
C ILE A 274 11.16 12.82 -19.42
N ALA A 275 12.34 13.15 -18.88
CA ALA A 275 13.35 13.98 -19.53
C ALA A 275 13.77 13.42 -20.91
N ALA A 276 13.90 12.10 -21.05
CA ALA A 276 14.21 11.42 -22.31
C ALA A 276 13.15 11.63 -23.41
N GLY A 277 11.92 12.06 -23.07
CA GLY A 277 10.89 12.43 -24.04
C GLY A 277 10.85 13.91 -24.41
N VAL A 278 11.63 14.77 -23.74
CA VAL A 278 11.57 16.22 -23.91
C VAL A 278 12.41 16.67 -25.11
N SER A 279 11.74 17.30 -26.08
CA SER A 279 12.36 18.07 -27.16
C SER A 279 12.35 19.57 -26.82
N PHE A 280 13.35 20.31 -27.28
CA PHE A 280 13.44 21.76 -27.06
C PHE A 280 13.94 22.53 -28.29
N SER A 281 13.61 23.81 -28.34
CA SER A 281 14.17 24.79 -29.28
C SER A 281 14.37 26.12 -28.57
N THR A 282 15.62 26.58 -28.44
CA THR A 282 15.96 27.84 -27.73
C THR A 282 15.56 29.10 -28.50
N TYR A 283 15.10 28.97 -29.74
CA TYR A 283 14.54 30.08 -30.51
C TYR A 283 13.65 29.60 -31.67
N GLU A 284 12.41 30.09 -31.72
CA GLU A 284 11.46 29.97 -32.82
C GLU A 284 10.95 31.37 -33.20
N PRO A 285 10.99 31.77 -34.49
CA PRO A 285 10.34 33.01 -34.94
C PRO A 285 8.81 32.89 -34.98
N ALA A 286 8.28 31.67 -35.05
CA ALA A 286 6.86 31.36 -35.19
C ALA A 286 6.42 30.30 -34.14
N PRO A 287 6.44 30.64 -32.84
CA PRO A 287 6.12 29.71 -31.75
C PRO A 287 4.69 29.14 -31.82
N GLU A 288 3.79 29.74 -32.61
CA GLU A 288 2.43 29.25 -32.87
C GLU A 288 2.34 27.92 -33.63
N ARG A 289 3.46 27.38 -34.14
CA ARG A 289 3.52 26.07 -34.81
C ARG A 289 4.70 25.23 -34.27
N PRO A 290 4.74 24.99 -32.95
CA PRO A 290 5.91 24.39 -32.34
C PRO A 290 6.01 22.91 -32.73
N LEU A 291 7.24 22.47 -32.94
CA LEU A 291 7.58 21.06 -33.18
C LEU A 291 8.27 20.42 -31.97
N THR A 292 8.63 21.22 -30.96
CA THR A 292 9.28 20.82 -29.71
C THR A 292 8.37 21.01 -28.51
N GLY A 293 8.62 20.30 -27.40
CA GLY A 293 7.87 20.43 -26.15
C GLY A 293 8.21 21.71 -25.37
N LEU A 294 9.49 22.08 -25.34
CA LEU A 294 9.97 23.37 -24.85
C LEU A 294 10.29 24.29 -26.04
N VAL A 295 9.83 25.54 -25.98
CA VAL A 295 9.90 26.49 -27.08
C VAL A 295 10.26 27.85 -26.52
N ALA A 296 11.27 28.51 -27.07
CA ALA A 296 11.52 29.91 -26.80
C ALA A 296 11.35 30.76 -28.06
N THR A 297 11.06 32.04 -27.87
CA THR A 297 11.08 33.07 -28.90
C THR A 297 11.71 34.33 -28.30
N THR A 298 12.11 35.28 -29.14
CA THR A 298 12.60 36.58 -28.67
C THR A 298 12.14 37.68 -29.61
N PHE A 299 12.06 38.89 -29.07
CA PHE A 299 11.86 40.13 -29.81
C PHE A 299 13.23 40.84 -30.00
N LEU A 300 13.33 41.80 -30.91
CA LEU A 300 14.46 42.73 -31.02
C LEU A 300 14.17 44.05 -30.29
N ASP A 301 12.93 44.52 -30.36
CA ASP A 301 12.41 45.61 -29.56
C ASP A 301 11.58 45.03 -28.41
N GLU A 302 12.27 44.73 -27.31
CA GLU A 302 11.68 44.12 -26.11
C GLU A 302 10.62 45.02 -25.44
N GLU A 303 10.71 46.35 -25.65
CA GLU A 303 9.82 47.33 -25.06
C GLU A 303 8.57 47.60 -25.92
N ALA A 304 8.69 47.55 -27.26
CA ALA A 304 7.60 47.83 -28.21
C ALA A 304 6.28 47.16 -27.80
N PRO A 305 5.13 47.87 -27.75
CA PRO A 305 3.85 47.29 -27.31
C PRO A 305 3.36 46.06 -28.10
N THR A 306 3.91 45.81 -29.29
CA THR A 306 3.62 44.64 -30.13
C THR A 306 4.47 43.41 -29.82
N ALA A 307 5.50 43.53 -28.98
CA ALA A 307 6.34 42.43 -28.49
C ALA A 307 5.59 41.60 -27.45
N ASP A 308 4.59 40.82 -27.88
CA ASP A 308 3.88 39.89 -27.01
C ASP A 308 3.57 38.54 -27.68
N LEU A 309 3.35 37.53 -26.85
CA LEU A 309 3.02 36.18 -27.30
C LEU A 309 1.56 36.13 -27.79
N PRO A 310 1.26 35.49 -28.94
CA PRO A 310 -0.11 35.24 -29.38
C PRO A 310 -0.96 34.56 -28.29
N PRO A 311 -2.17 35.06 -27.98
CA PRO A 311 -2.98 34.55 -26.88
C PRO A 311 -3.43 33.10 -27.06
N GLU A 312 -3.40 32.57 -28.29
CA GLU A 312 -3.70 31.18 -28.61
C GLU A 312 -2.64 30.21 -28.05
N LEU A 313 -1.44 30.68 -27.71
CA LEU A 313 -0.41 29.87 -27.07
C LEU A 313 -0.80 29.50 -25.63
N ALA A 314 -1.39 30.44 -24.89
CA ALA A 314 -1.90 30.23 -23.53
C ALA A 314 -3.04 29.17 -23.49
N GLN A 315 -3.76 29.00 -24.59
CA GLN A 315 -4.81 27.97 -24.73
C GLN A 315 -4.26 26.57 -25.02
N ARG A 316 -2.98 26.46 -25.38
CA ARG A 316 -2.32 25.19 -25.74
C ARG A 316 -1.38 24.66 -24.68
N GLY A 317 -1.12 25.40 -23.60
CA GLY A 317 -0.13 25.04 -22.60
C GLY A 317 0.30 26.26 -21.80
N PHE A 318 1.50 26.21 -21.24
CA PHE A 318 2.08 27.37 -20.56
C PHE A 318 2.75 28.30 -21.58
N ALA A 319 2.36 29.57 -21.59
CA ALA A 319 3.08 30.63 -22.27
C ALA A 319 3.57 31.67 -21.24
N CYS A 320 4.74 32.28 -21.45
CA CYS A 320 5.23 33.34 -20.57
C CYS A 320 6.09 34.33 -21.35
N ASN A 321 5.72 35.61 -21.33
CA ASN A 321 6.55 36.67 -21.88
C ASN A 321 7.40 37.31 -20.76
N THR A 322 8.71 37.05 -20.78
CA THR A 322 9.62 37.51 -19.72
C THR A 322 10.09 38.95 -19.92
N PHE A 323 9.81 39.56 -21.08
CA PHE A 323 10.15 40.96 -21.39
C PHE A 323 9.10 41.95 -20.88
N ARG A 324 7.94 41.47 -20.43
CA ARG A 324 6.90 42.29 -19.80
C ARG A 324 7.04 42.30 -18.29
N ASP A 325 6.46 43.34 -17.66
CA ASP A 325 6.45 43.45 -16.21
C ASP A 325 5.90 42.17 -15.58
N ALA A 326 6.73 41.56 -14.73
CA ALA A 326 6.48 40.27 -14.12
C ALA A 326 5.18 40.27 -13.29
N SER A 327 4.70 41.42 -12.82
CA SER A 327 3.38 41.57 -12.18
C SER A 327 2.23 41.00 -13.04
N ASN A 328 2.40 41.04 -14.37
CA ASN A 328 1.50 40.52 -15.38
C ASN A 328 2.19 39.43 -16.21
N TYR A 329 2.50 38.27 -15.61
CA TYR A 329 2.85 37.06 -16.38
C TYR A 329 1.81 36.85 -17.49
N GLY A 330 2.20 37.13 -18.74
CA GLY A 330 1.26 37.50 -19.80
C GLY A 330 0.13 36.50 -20.04
N ARG A 331 -1.09 36.85 -19.63
CA ARG A 331 -2.38 36.15 -19.89
C ARG A 331 -2.47 34.68 -19.49
N CYS A 332 -1.44 34.10 -18.89
CA CYS A 332 -1.40 32.67 -18.59
C CYS A 332 -1.75 32.44 -17.14
N GLN A 333 -2.82 31.68 -16.90
CA GLN A 333 -3.02 31.05 -15.60
C GLN A 333 -1.86 30.06 -15.41
N PRO A 334 -1.01 30.22 -14.39
CA PRO A 334 0.00 29.22 -14.10
C PRO A 334 -0.72 27.88 -13.84
N PRO A 335 -0.15 26.74 -14.26
CA PRO A 335 -0.72 25.45 -13.87
C PRO A 335 -0.84 25.40 -12.35
N PRO A 336 -1.95 24.88 -11.78
CA PRO A 336 -2.18 24.90 -10.34
C PRO A 336 -0.98 24.27 -9.64
N GLU A 337 -0.33 25.07 -8.78
CA GLU A 337 1.03 24.76 -8.36
C GLU A 337 1.08 23.50 -7.50
N GLN A 338 1.86 22.54 -7.98
CA GLN A 338 2.06 21.24 -7.36
C GLN A 338 3.33 21.25 -6.51
N GLY A 339 3.34 20.43 -5.46
CA GLY A 339 4.44 20.32 -4.51
C GLY A 339 5.75 19.88 -5.17
N TYR A 340 5.69 19.02 -6.18
CA TYR A 340 6.87 18.51 -6.90
C TYR A 340 7.77 19.61 -7.44
N ALA A 341 7.22 20.50 -8.27
CA ALA A 341 8.02 21.49 -8.97
C ALA A 341 8.68 22.48 -7.99
N ARG A 342 7.92 22.96 -6.99
CA ARG A 342 8.45 23.84 -5.93
C ARG A 342 9.57 23.17 -5.14
N ARG A 343 9.41 21.90 -4.75
CA ARG A 343 10.41 21.15 -3.96
C ARG A 343 11.73 21.00 -4.71
N LEU A 344 11.68 20.54 -5.96
CA LEU A 344 12.87 20.32 -6.79
C LEU A 344 13.62 21.63 -7.07
N VAL A 345 12.90 22.71 -7.37
CA VAL A 345 13.49 24.05 -7.56
C VAL A 345 14.11 24.59 -6.27
N ALA A 346 13.49 24.36 -5.11
CA ALA A 346 14.06 24.76 -3.82
C ALA A 346 15.35 24.01 -3.48
N LEU A 347 15.44 22.71 -3.79
CA LEU A 347 16.67 21.92 -3.62
C LEU A 347 17.80 22.43 -4.54
N ALA A 348 17.49 22.75 -5.80
CA ALA A 348 18.47 23.32 -6.74
C ALA A 348 18.94 24.72 -6.33
N ALA A 349 18.02 25.55 -5.82
CA ALA A 349 18.35 26.84 -5.21
C ALA A 349 19.21 26.70 -3.95
N ALA A 350 19.16 25.55 -3.25
CA ALA A 350 20.01 25.22 -2.11
C ALA A 350 21.33 24.51 -2.48
N ASN A 351 21.59 24.27 -3.77
CA ASN A 351 22.71 23.49 -4.31
C ASN A 351 22.72 21.99 -3.90
N ASP A 352 21.56 21.43 -3.54
CA ASP A 352 21.42 20.02 -3.11
C ASP A 352 21.20 19.08 -4.32
N TRP A 353 22.20 19.02 -5.20
CA TRP A 353 22.16 18.19 -6.41
C TRP A 353 22.21 16.68 -6.09
N ASP A 354 22.94 16.28 -5.05
CA ASP A 354 22.95 14.89 -4.56
C ASP A 354 21.56 14.47 -4.04
N GLY A 355 20.87 15.35 -3.31
CA GLY A 355 19.50 15.15 -2.85
C GLY A 355 18.50 15.04 -4.01
N ILE A 356 18.67 15.86 -5.05
CA ILE A 356 17.90 15.77 -6.30
C ILE A 356 18.16 14.43 -7.00
N ASP A 357 19.41 14.03 -7.20
CA ASP A 357 19.74 12.80 -7.94
C ASP A 357 19.30 11.54 -7.20
N SER A 358 19.40 11.52 -5.86
CA SER A 358 18.83 10.48 -5.01
C SER A 358 17.31 10.37 -5.20
N LEU A 359 16.60 11.52 -5.20
CA LEU A 359 15.15 11.60 -5.35
C LEU A 359 14.69 11.19 -6.76
N LEU A 360 15.33 11.70 -7.81
CA LEU A 360 15.02 11.33 -9.20
C LEU A 360 15.30 9.85 -9.47
N THR A 361 16.37 9.28 -8.91
CA THR A 361 16.69 7.85 -9.04
C THR A 361 15.61 6.98 -8.38
N ALA A 362 15.12 7.36 -7.20
CA ALA A 362 14.01 6.65 -6.55
C ALA A 362 12.71 6.71 -7.38
N LEU A 363 12.43 7.86 -8.00
CA LEU A 363 11.26 8.04 -8.88
C LEU A 363 11.38 7.23 -10.19
N ASP A 364 12.55 7.21 -10.83
CA ASP A 364 12.79 6.44 -12.06
C ASP A 364 12.77 4.92 -11.81
N THR A 365 13.10 4.46 -10.60
CA THR A 365 13.09 3.04 -10.23
C THR A 365 11.67 2.47 -10.20
N GLU A 366 10.72 3.19 -9.59
CA GLU A 366 9.32 2.76 -9.49
C GLU A 366 8.51 2.88 -10.81
N GLY A 367 9.09 3.51 -11.85
CA GLY A 367 8.50 3.56 -13.19
C GLY A 367 7.19 4.37 -13.27
N LEU A 368 7.15 5.46 -12.53
CA LEU A 368 5.96 6.25 -12.22
C LEU A 368 5.47 7.10 -13.39
N LYS A 369 4.21 7.49 -13.34
CA LYS A 369 3.62 8.45 -14.29
C LYS A 369 3.75 9.86 -13.76
N ALA A 370 3.72 10.83 -14.68
CA ALA A 370 3.70 12.27 -14.37
C ALA A 370 2.63 12.67 -13.33
N ALA A 371 1.47 12.01 -13.32
CA ALA A 371 0.38 12.27 -12.39
C ALA A 371 0.66 11.84 -10.94
N ASP A 372 1.60 10.90 -10.72
CA ASP A 372 1.86 10.30 -9.40
C ASP A 372 2.90 11.11 -8.60
N LEU A 373 3.74 11.90 -9.30
CA LEU A 373 4.89 12.63 -8.74
C LEU A 373 4.55 13.48 -7.52
N ASP A 374 3.37 14.10 -7.50
CA ASP A 374 2.98 15.05 -6.47
C ASP A 374 2.52 14.37 -5.17
N GLN A 375 2.00 13.14 -5.24
CA GLN A 375 1.72 12.32 -4.07
C GLN A 375 3.03 11.84 -3.42
N LEU A 376 4.02 11.52 -4.25
CA LEU A 376 5.31 11.01 -3.79
C LEU A 376 6.20 12.09 -3.21
N ILE A 377 6.09 13.33 -3.66
CA ILE A 377 6.79 14.45 -3.00
C ILE A 377 6.20 14.78 -1.63
N LYS A 378 4.91 14.51 -1.38
CA LYS A 378 4.37 14.54 -0.01
C LYS A 378 5.02 13.46 0.86
N ILE A 379 5.42 12.33 0.28
CA ILE A 379 6.20 11.29 0.97
C ILE A 379 7.65 11.72 1.18
N ASP A 380 8.34 12.31 0.18
CA ASP A 380 9.69 12.88 0.38
C ASP A 380 9.69 13.97 1.46
N HIS A 381 8.69 14.86 1.47
CA HIS A 381 8.50 15.86 2.52
C HIS A 381 8.28 15.20 3.88
N LEU A 382 7.44 14.18 3.98
CA LEU A 382 7.19 13.45 5.22
C LEU A 382 8.47 12.74 5.73
N VAL A 383 9.27 12.13 4.85
CA VAL A 383 10.57 11.54 5.21
C VAL A 383 11.58 12.61 5.61
N THR A 384 11.66 13.71 4.86
CA THR A 384 12.59 14.83 5.14
C THR A 384 12.25 15.53 6.45
N ALA A 385 10.98 15.85 6.70
CA ALA A 385 10.51 16.47 7.94
C ALA A 385 10.78 15.57 9.15
N TYR A 386 10.53 14.26 9.01
CA TYR A 386 10.85 13.28 10.03
C TYR A 386 12.32 13.28 10.41
N PHE A 387 13.22 13.17 9.42
CA PHE A 387 14.64 13.28 9.67
C PHE A 387 15.04 14.70 10.09
N GLY A 388 14.29 15.74 9.74
CA GLY A 388 14.44 17.10 10.27
C GLY A 388 14.20 17.23 11.78
N GLY A 389 13.61 16.21 12.42
CA GLY A 389 13.23 16.21 13.84
C GLY A 389 11.78 16.61 14.09
N GLU A 390 11.00 16.86 13.04
CA GLU A 390 9.55 17.00 13.14
C GLU A 390 8.90 15.63 13.35
N LYS A 391 7.67 15.62 13.90
CA LYS A 391 6.85 14.42 14.04
C LYS A 391 5.68 14.45 13.05
N PRO A 392 5.93 14.18 11.75
CA PRO A 392 4.86 14.24 10.76
C PRO A 392 3.82 13.15 11.02
N THR A 393 2.57 13.59 11.13
CA THR A 393 1.42 12.68 11.14
C THR A 393 1.26 12.07 9.74
N GLY A 394 1.34 10.74 9.62
CA GLY A 394 1.05 10.06 8.36
C GLY A 394 1.88 8.82 8.03
N PHE A 395 2.93 8.47 8.78
CA PHE A 395 3.69 7.23 8.52
C PHE A 395 2.80 5.98 8.51
N GLY A 396 1.80 5.89 9.39
CA GLY A 396 0.82 4.79 9.41
C GLY A 396 -0.38 4.92 8.45
N ALA A 397 -0.42 5.94 7.57
CA ALA A 397 -1.52 6.07 6.63
C ALA A 397 -1.52 4.94 5.59
N ARG A 398 -2.71 4.44 5.22
CA ARG A 398 -2.85 3.41 4.19
C ARG A 398 -2.44 3.99 2.83
N ARG A 399 -1.35 3.46 2.27
CA ARG A 399 -0.77 3.86 0.98
C ARG A 399 -1.14 2.89 -0.13
N SER A 400 -1.04 3.35 -1.37
CA SER A 400 -0.95 2.48 -2.54
C SER A 400 0.35 1.65 -2.50
N PRO A 401 0.42 0.51 -3.21
CA PRO A 401 1.65 -0.30 -3.27
C PRO A 401 2.87 0.45 -3.83
N GLN A 402 2.68 1.46 -4.69
CA GLN A 402 3.75 2.28 -5.25
C GLN A 402 4.25 3.32 -4.23
N GLU A 403 3.33 4.03 -3.57
CA GLU A 403 3.66 4.96 -2.48
C GLU A 403 4.39 4.27 -1.32
N ALA A 404 4.02 3.02 -0.99
CA ALA A 404 4.69 2.23 0.04
C ALA A 404 6.14 1.85 -0.34
N ARG A 405 6.37 1.45 -1.60
CA ARG A 405 7.74 1.19 -2.11
C ARG A 405 8.58 2.45 -2.19
N PHE A 406 8.02 3.55 -2.69
CA PHE A 406 8.74 4.82 -2.75
C PHE A 406 9.10 5.34 -1.35
N LEU A 407 8.17 5.26 -0.37
CA LEU A 407 8.46 5.55 1.04
C LEU A 407 9.64 4.70 1.52
N ARG A 408 9.61 3.40 1.25
CA ARG A 408 10.64 2.44 1.66
C ARG A 408 12.01 2.80 1.09
N GLU A 409 12.09 2.92 -0.23
CA GLU A 409 13.32 3.23 -0.98
C GLU A 409 13.91 4.57 -0.49
N ARG A 410 13.06 5.59 -0.34
CA ARG A 410 13.49 6.92 0.12
C ARG A 410 13.94 6.91 1.57
N PHE A 411 13.24 6.22 2.46
CA PHE A 411 13.64 6.08 3.86
C PHE A 411 14.97 5.33 3.99
N ARG A 412 15.14 4.23 3.23
CA ARG A 412 16.39 3.45 3.18
C ARG A 412 17.56 4.31 2.69
N GLY A 413 17.42 5.01 1.57
CA GLY A 413 18.47 5.87 1.02
C GLY A 413 18.90 7.00 1.96
N VAL A 414 17.97 7.60 2.72
CA VAL A 414 18.33 8.60 3.74
C VAL A 414 19.07 7.98 4.92
N LEU A 415 18.66 6.78 5.40
CA LEU A 415 19.42 6.06 6.43
C LEU A 415 20.84 5.76 5.97
N GLU A 416 21.00 5.17 4.77
CA GLU A 416 22.30 4.76 4.22
C GLU A 416 23.24 5.97 4.04
N THR A 417 22.73 7.08 3.51
CA THR A 417 23.52 8.29 3.26
C THR A 417 23.89 9.05 4.55
N GLN A 418 22.99 9.10 5.54
CA GLN A 418 23.18 9.90 6.75
C GLN A 418 23.74 9.12 7.96
N ALA A 419 23.73 7.78 7.95
CA ALA A 419 24.14 6.91 9.07
C ALA A 419 25.51 7.22 9.70
N ALA A 420 26.46 7.72 8.90
CA ALA A 420 27.81 8.05 9.33
C ALA A 420 28.00 9.52 9.76
N THR A 421 27.24 10.45 9.18
CA THR A 421 27.47 11.90 9.30
C THR A 421 26.55 12.58 10.31
N ARG A 422 25.37 12.00 10.58
CA ARG A 422 24.33 12.62 11.39
C ARG A 422 24.46 12.28 12.88
N ALA A 423 24.62 13.30 13.71
CA ALA A 423 24.71 13.17 15.16
C ALA A 423 23.34 13.01 15.87
N ASN A 424 22.31 13.72 15.41
CA ASN A 424 20.99 13.77 16.06
C ASN A 424 19.93 13.03 15.22
N TRP A 425 19.41 11.92 15.75
CA TRP A 425 18.36 11.12 15.13
C TRP A 425 17.05 11.19 15.93
N PRO A 426 15.88 11.01 15.28
CA PRO A 426 14.60 10.90 15.97
C PRO A 426 14.60 9.77 17.02
N SER A 427 13.97 10.01 18.18
CA SER A 427 13.89 9.02 19.27
C SER A 427 13.08 7.77 18.91
N ASP A 428 12.22 7.87 17.90
CA ASP A 428 11.34 6.83 17.37
C ASP A 428 11.86 6.23 16.05
N LEU A 429 13.15 6.46 15.71
CA LEU A 429 13.80 6.00 14.46
C LEU A 429 13.50 4.54 14.13
N VAL A 430 13.56 3.69 15.14
CA VAL A 430 13.34 2.24 15.02
C VAL A 430 11.85 1.91 14.81
N GLU A 431 10.93 2.66 15.42
CA GLU A 431 9.48 2.51 15.17
C GLU A 431 9.16 2.90 13.72
N ALA A 432 9.69 4.03 13.24
CA ALA A 432 9.53 4.48 11.85
C ALA A 432 10.20 3.52 10.85
N ALA A 433 11.38 2.97 11.16
CA ALA A 433 12.05 1.99 10.32
C ALA A 433 11.22 0.71 10.13
N ILE A 434 10.58 0.19 11.18
CA ILE A 434 9.66 -0.95 11.08
C ILE A 434 8.49 -0.65 10.12
N VAL A 435 7.91 0.54 10.22
CA VAL A 435 6.76 0.95 9.39
C VAL A 435 7.16 1.19 7.93
N CYS A 436 8.32 1.81 7.67
CA CYS A 436 8.73 2.18 6.32
C CYS A 436 9.43 1.04 5.57
N LEU A 437 10.24 0.24 6.28
CA LEU A 437 11.08 -0.80 5.65
C LEU A 437 10.38 -2.15 5.53
N GLU A 438 9.36 -2.41 6.35
CA GLU A 438 8.57 -3.64 6.33
C GLU A 438 9.49 -4.88 6.24
N GLY A 439 9.31 -5.76 5.25
CA GLY A 439 10.12 -6.97 5.06
C GLY A 439 11.58 -6.72 4.68
N GLU A 440 11.95 -5.54 4.15
CA GLU A 440 13.36 -5.23 3.87
C GLU A 440 14.16 -4.96 5.14
N LEU A 441 13.50 -4.57 6.24
CA LEU A 441 14.18 -4.44 7.54
C LEU A 441 14.84 -5.74 7.96
N GLU A 442 14.24 -6.90 7.68
CA GLU A 442 14.82 -8.22 7.99
C GLU A 442 16.12 -8.47 7.22
N SER A 443 16.15 -8.13 5.92
CA SER A 443 17.35 -8.23 5.09
C SER A 443 18.46 -7.30 5.57
N LEU A 444 18.13 -6.03 5.86
CA LEU A 444 19.07 -5.03 6.37
C LEU A 444 19.59 -5.37 7.78
N TRP A 445 18.75 -5.95 8.63
CA TRP A 445 19.14 -6.36 9.98
C TRP A 445 20.07 -7.58 9.99
N THR A 446 19.84 -8.53 9.08
CA THR A 446 20.62 -9.77 8.99
C THR A 446 21.93 -9.60 8.24
N SER A 447 21.96 -8.82 7.15
CA SER A 447 23.17 -8.55 6.36
C SER A 447 24.22 -7.70 7.11
N GLY A 448 23.80 -6.85 8.05
CA GLY A 448 24.68 -6.01 8.84
C GLY A 448 25.05 -4.69 8.15
N GLY A 449 26.07 -4.00 8.69
CA GLY A 449 26.55 -2.72 8.16
C GLY A 449 25.88 -1.49 8.76
N PRO A 450 26.09 -0.30 8.17
CA PRO A 450 25.90 0.99 8.85
C PRO A 450 24.45 1.28 9.26
N VAL A 451 23.46 0.80 8.49
CA VAL A 451 22.03 0.94 8.83
C VAL A 451 21.69 0.12 10.07
N ARG A 452 22.17 -1.12 10.18
CA ARG A 452 21.99 -1.94 11.37
C ARG A 452 22.72 -1.33 12.57
N ASP A 453 23.97 -0.90 12.41
CA ASP A 453 24.75 -0.30 13.49
C ASP A 453 24.15 1.03 13.97
N LEU A 454 23.45 1.76 13.09
CA LEU A 454 22.63 2.91 13.46
C LEU A 454 21.40 2.48 14.28
N LEU A 455 20.61 1.53 13.79
CA LEU A 455 19.40 1.08 14.48
C LEU A 455 19.70 0.38 15.82
N GLU A 456 20.82 -0.35 15.95
CA GLU A 456 21.31 -0.92 17.22
C GLU A 456 21.67 0.18 18.25
N ARG A 457 22.20 1.34 17.80
CA ARG A 457 22.47 2.50 18.67
C ARG A 457 21.21 3.25 19.11
N HIS A 458 20.12 3.15 18.35
CA HIS A 458 18.84 3.81 18.62
C HIS A 458 17.72 2.84 19.05
N LEU A 459 18.09 1.65 19.57
CA LEU A 459 17.12 0.69 20.13
C LEU A 459 16.29 1.35 21.25
N PRO A 460 14.95 1.28 21.18
CA PRO A 460 14.10 1.98 22.12
C PRO A 460 14.17 1.38 23.52
N ASP A 461 14.26 2.23 24.53
CA ASP A 461 14.16 1.87 25.93
C ASP A 461 12.71 2.02 26.46
N GLY A 462 12.51 1.65 27.73
CA GLY A 462 11.31 1.93 28.52
C GLY A 462 9.96 1.94 27.76
N GLU A 463 9.48 3.15 27.47
CA GLU A 463 8.22 3.42 26.79
C GLU A 463 8.21 3.09 25.30
N GLY A 464 9.30 3.34 24.56
CA GLY A 464 9.36 3.03 23.13
C GLY A 464 9.22 1.52 22.90
N LEU A 465 9.82 0.71 23.77
CA LEU A 465 9.58 -0.73 23.75
C LEU A 465 8.12 -1.09 24.09
N GLN A 466 7.42 -0.35 24.97
CA GLN A 466 5.98 -0.59 25.20
C GLN A 466 5.15 -0.35 23.94
N ARG A 467 5.48 0.68 23.14
CA ARG A 467 4.79 0.97 21.86
C ARG A 467 5.04 -0.14 20.84
N LEU A 468 6.27 -0.62 20.72
CA LEU A 468 6.58 -1.78 19.87
C LEU A 468 5.84 -3.06 20.30
N LEU A 469 5.67 -3.28 21.60
CA LEU A 469 4.96 -4.45 22.14
C LEU A 469 3.43 -4.34 22.05
N LYS A 470 2.89 -3.12 21.92
CA LYS A 470 1.46 -2.84 21.73
C LYS A 470 1.29 -1.98 20.48
N PRO A 471 1.64 -2.50 19.29
CA PRO A 471 1.73 -1.67 18.10
C PRO A 471 0.35 -1.14 17.71
N PRO A 472 0.27 0.07 17.12
CA PRO A 472 -0.92 0.49 16.39
C PRO A 472 -1.25 -0.51 15.28
N GLN A 473 -2.52 -0.60 14.91
CA GLN A 473 -2.99 -1.52 13.87
C GLN A 473 -2.24 -1.27 12.55
N GLY A 474 -1.75 -2.34 11.91
CA GLY A 474 -1.10 -2.30 10.60
C GLY A 474 0.42 -2.55 10.59
N ILE A 475 1.10 -2.60 11.74
CA ILE A 475 2.54 -2.90 11.78
C ILE A 475 2.81 -4.39 11.47
N PRO A 476 3.68 -4.73 10.50
CA PRO A 476 4.03 -6.13 10.20
C PRO A 476 4.69 -6.85 11.38
N ALA A 477 4.27 -8.10 11.64
CA ALA A 477 4.66 -8.83 12.85
C ALA A 477 6.15 -9.23 12.88
N ALA A 478 6.73 -9.67 11.76
CA ALA A 478 8.10 -10.19 11.70
C ALA A 478 9.20 -9.11 11.88
N PRO A 479 9.17 -7.95 11.18
CA PRO A 479 10.17 -6.88 11.37
C PRO A 479 10.17 -6.33 12.80
N ARG A 480 8.98 -6.14 13.39
CA ARG A 480 8.80 -5.79 14.80
C ARG A 480 9.45 -6.82 15.73
N ALA A 481 9.29 -8.11 15.44
CA ALA A 481 9.84 -9.17 16.29
C ALA A 481 11.38 -9.23 16.27
N LEU A 482 12.01 -8.95 15.12
CA LEU A 482 13.47 -8.82 15.00
C LEU A 482 14.02 -7.66 15.84
N VAL A 483 13.36 -6.50 15.79
CA VAL A 483 13.74 -5.35 16.63
C VAL A 483 13.58 -5.67 18.11
N VAL A 484 12.46 -6.27 18.53
CA VAL A 484 12.27 -6.65 19.94
C VAL A 484 13.32 -7.69 20.37
N ALA A 485 13.70 -8.63 19.50
CA ALA A 485 14.81 -9.55 19.74
C ALA A 485 16.13 -8.80 19.98
N ALA A 486 16.41 -7.75 19.20
CA ALA A 486 17.59 -6.91 19.40
C ALA A 486 17.55 -6.10 20.70
N VAL A 487 16.42 -5.48 21.08
CA VAL A 487 16.28 -4.78 22.37
C VAL A 487 16.49 -5.75 23.56
N VAL A 488 15.91 -6.95 23.48
CA VAL A 488 16.10 -8.00 24.48
C VAL A 488 17.56 -8.48 24.53
N SER A 489 18.19 -8.69 23.37
CA SER A 489 19.60 -9.07 23.28
C SER A 489 20.52 -8.01 23.88
N ALA A 490 20.31 -6.73 23.55
CA ALA A 490 21.08 -5.60 24.08
C ALA A 490 20.95 -5.47 25.60
N THR A 491 19.72 -5.58 26.15
CA THR A 491 19.50 -5.54 27.61
C THR A 491 20.08 -6.75 28.34
N LEU A 492 20.07 -7.94 27.73
CA LEU A 492 20.76 -9.13 28.22
C LEU A 492 22.30 -9.06 28.12
N ARG A 493 22.89 -8.05 27.45
CA ARG A 493 24.34 -7.76 27.53
C ARG A 493 24.73 -7.13 28.88
N GLY A 494 23.79 -6.50 29.59
CA GLY A 494 24.00 -5.91 30.91
C GLY A 494 24.39 -6.92 31.99
N LYS A 495 25.09 -6.45 33.04
CA LYS A 495 25.37 -7.23 34.27
C LYS A 495 24.70 -6.53 35.46
N PRO A 496 23.75 -7.17 36.17
CA PRO A 496 23.16 -8.48 35.88
C PRO A 496 22.26 -8.45 34.63
N PRO A 497 22.10 -9.59 33.91
CA PRO A 497 21.15 -9.67 32.82
C PRO A 497 19.74 -9.49 33.37
N ARG A 498 19.02 -8.48 32.86
CA ARG A 498 17.64 -8.19 33.22
C ARG A 498 16.86 -7.90 31.95
N LEU A 499 15.66 -8.44 31.87
CA LEU A 499 14.76 -8.15 30.76
C LEU A 499 14.09 -6.80 30.95
N PRO A 500 13.67 -6.14 29.85
CA PRO A 500 12.85 -4.95 29.94
C PRO A 500 11.55 -5.25 30.69
N SER A 501 11.20 -4.43 31.67
CA SER A 501 9.97 -4.60 32.46
C SER A 501 8.71 -4.58 31.59
N SER A 502 8.73 -3.81 30.51
CA SER A 502 7.70 -3.75 29.48
C SER A 502 7.53 -5.07 28.71
N PHE A 503 8.63 -5.75 28.37
CA PHE A 503 8.60 -7.09 27.74
C PHE A 503 7.98 -8.12 28.70
N VAL A 504 8.45 -8.14 29.95
CA VAL A 504 7.92 -9.03 31.01
C VAL A 504 6.42 -8.77 31.25
N GLN A 505 5.98 -7.52 31.25
CA GLN A 505 4.57 -7.14 31.40
C GLN A 505 3.73 -7.55 30.19
N HIS A 506 4.21 -7.37 28.96
CA HIS A 506 3.51 -7.83 27.74
C HIS A 506 3.31 -9.35 27.75
N CYS A 507 4.35 -10.13 28.07
CA CYS A 507 4.21 -11.58 28.23
C CYS A 507 3.21 -11.96 29.34
N ARG A 508 3.03 -11.12 30.38
CA ARG A 508 2.08 -11.41 31.48
C ARG A 508 0.65 -11.19 31.01
N GLU A 509 0.38 -10.08 30.33
CA GLU A 509 -0.91 -9.80 29.71
C GLU A 509 -1.30 -10.87 28.66
N ALA A 510 -0.30 -11.41 27.95
CA ALA A 510 -0.48 -12.52 27.02
C ALA A 510 -0.82 -13.85 27.68
N ARG A 511 -0.27 -14.13 28.87
CA ARG A 511 -0.64 -15.29 29.67
C ARG A 511 -2.08 -15.20 30.21
N GLU A 512 -2.55 -13.98 30.49
CA GLU A 512 -3.95 -13.69 30.85
C GLU A 512 -4.92 -13.81 29.65
N GLY A 513 -4.43 -14.18 28.46
CA GLY A 513 -5.23 -14.48 27.27
C GLY A 513 -5.32 -13.36 26.24
N ARG A 514 -4.79 -12.16 26.53
CA ARG A 514 -4.80 -11.02 25.60
C ARG A 514 -3.62 -11.08 24.64
N ASN A 515 -3.87 -11.32 23.35
CA ASN A 515 -2.83 -11.41 22.31
C ASN A 515 -1.81 -12.56 22.51
N ARG A 516 -2.24 -13.72 23.05
CA ARG A 516 -1.36 -14.87 23.32
C ARG A 516 -0.52 -15.30 22.10
N ALA A 517 -1.16 -15.45 20.93
CA ALA A 517 -0.48 -15.87 19.71
C ALA A 517 0.64 -14.90 19.31
N ASP A 518 0.38 -13.59 19.42
CA ASP A 518 1.34 -12.53 19.09
C ASP A 518 2.57 -12.58 20.00
N ALA A 519 2.36 -12.78 21.31
CA ALA A 519 3.45 -12.92 22.27
C ALA A 519 4.24 -14.23 22.10
N VAL A 520 3.60 -15.32 21.65
CA VAL A 520 4.26 -16.59 21.34
C VAL A 520 5.14 -16.45 20.10
N ASP A 521 4.63 -15.85 19.02
CA ASP A 521 5.40 -15.58 17.80
C ASP A 521 6.57 -14.62 18.09
N LEU A 522 6.33 -13.59 18.91
CA LEU A 522 7.35 -12.67 19.39
C LEU A 522 8.45 -13.40 20.19
N LEU A 523 8.08 -14.20 21.19
CA LEU A 523 9.02 -14.98 22.00
C LEU A 523 9.83 -15.95 21.13
N ARG A 524 9.20 -16.62 20.16
CA ARG A 524 9.87 -17.52 19.21
C ARG A 524 10.97 -16.80 18.44
N ASN A 525 10.67 -15.63 17.91
CA ASN A 525 11.62 -14.83 17.14
C ASN A 525 12.71 -14.19 18.01
N VAL A 526 12.37 -13.77 19.24
CA VAL A 526 13.35 -13.34 20.26
C VAL A 526 14.34 -14.46 20.57
N ILE A 527 13.86 -15.68 20.77
CA ILE A 527 14.69 -16.87 21.02
C ILE A 527 15.62 -17.15 19.83
N ARG A 528 15.11 -17.13 18.60
CA ARG A 528 15.90 -17.30 17.37
C ARG A 528 17.00 -16.25 17.19
N GLY A 529 16.71 -14.99 17.53
CA GLY A 529 17.65 -13.88 17.42
C GLY A 529 18.73 -13.83 18.51
N LEU A 530 18.64 -14.68 19.54
CA LEU A 530 19.59 -14.70 20.66
C LEU A 530 20.68 -15.77 20.44
N PRO A 531 21.97 -15.40 20.61
CA PRO A 531 23.06 -16.37 20.75
C PRO A 531 22.79 -17.39 21.86
N GLU A 532 23.26 -18.63 21.70
CA GLU A 532 23.01 -19.73 22.66
C GLU A 532 23.42 -19.39 24.11
N ASP A 533 24.54 -18.69 24.30
CA ASP A 533 25.00 -18.22 25.63
C ASP A 533 24.01 -17.23 26.28
N ARG A 534 23.20 -16.54 25.47
CA ARG A 534 22.20 -15.55 25.90
C ARG A 534 20.79 -16.11 26.03
N GLN A 535 20.48 -17.22 25.37
CA GLN A 535 19.20 -17.91 25.56
C GLN A 535 19.03 -18.37 27.03
N ALA A 536 20.10 -18.87 27.66
CA ALA A 536 20.11 -19.16 29.10
C ALA A 536 19.89 -17.89 29.96
N GLY A 537 20.44 -16.73 29.55
CA GLY A 537 20.27 -15.45 30.22
C GLY A 537 18.85 -14.87 30.11
N LEU A 538 18.20 -14.99 28.95
CA LEU A 538 16.78 -14.71 28.76
C LEU A 538 15.95 -15.48 29.78
N LEU A 539 16.16 -16.79 29.83
CA LEU A 539 15.37 -17.71 30.65
C LEU A 539 15.63 -17.58 32.15
N ALA A 540 16.80 -17.08 32.56
CA ALA A 540 17.09 -16.70 33.94
C ALA A 540 16.51 -15.33 34.34
N GLY A 541 16.34 -14.42 33.38
CA GLY A 541 15.74 -13.09 33.58
C GLY A 541 14.21 -13.08 33.56
N ILE A 542 13.60 -14.02 32.85
CA ILE A 542 12.19 -14.39 33.00
C ILE A 542 12.04 -15.06 34.38
N ASP A 543 11.08 -14.66 35.22
CA ASP A 543 10.63 -15.51 36.35
C ASP A 543 10.00 -16.76 35.74
N SER A 544 10.81 -17.79 35.50
CA SER A 544 10.45 -18.83 34.53
C SER A 544 9.19 -19.60 34.94
N ALA A 545 8.91 -19.66 36.25
CA ALA A 545 7.67 -20.19 36.79
C ALA A 545 6.40 -19.44 36.32
N SER A 546 6.53 -18.16 35.95
CA SER A 546 5.43 -17.29 35.53
C SER A 546 5.17 -17.26 34.02
N PHE A 547 6.05 -17.85 33.19
CA PHE A 547 5.97 -17.76 31.71
C PHE A 547 6.32 -19.06 30.97
N THR A 548 6.55 -20.16 31.69
CA THR A 548 6.88 -21.48 31.10
C THR A 548 5.87 -21.91 30.04
N ASP A 549 4.58 -21.58 30.18
CA ASP A 549 3.55 -21.96 29.21
C ASP A 549 3.72 -21.27 27.85
N LEU A 550 4.07 -19.97 27.85
CA LEU A 550 4.36 -19.22 26.62
C LEU A 550 5.69 -19.64 25.98
N LEU A 551 6.69 -19.97 26.80
CA LEU A 551 7.99 -20.46 26.33
C LEU A 551 7.89 -21.85 25.67
N LEU A 552 7.06 -22.74 26.22
CA LEU A 552 6.80 -24.06 25.63
C LEU A 552 5.97 -23.95 24.33
N ASP A 553 4.96 -23.06 24.28
CA ASP A 553 4.25 -22.73 23.05
C ASP A 553 5.21 -22.20 21.97
N ALA A 554 6.09 -21.25 22.30
CA ALA A 554 7.06 -20.68 21.38
C ALA A 554 8.09 -21.72 20.88
N ALA A 555 8.57 -22.59 21.77
CA ALA A 555 9.54 -23.62 21.45
C ALA A 555 8.98 -24.74 20.55
N ARG A 556 7.66 -24.96 20.54
CA ARG A 556 7.01 -26.04 19.78
C ARG A 556 7.30 -25.98 18.28
N ASP A 557 7.31 -24.78 17.70
CA ASP A 557 7.52 -24.53 16.26
C ASP A 557 8.96 -24.15 15.90
N LEU A 558 9.89 -24.29 16.86
CA LEU A 558 11.32 -24.23 16.57
C LEU A 558 11.78 -25.54 15.90
N SER A 559 12.86 -25.47 15.15
CA SER A 559 13.54 -26.65 14.58
C SER A 559 14.11 -27.54 15.70
N PRO A 560 14.38 -28.84 15.43
CA PRO A 560 14.98 -29.74 16.42
C PRO A 560 16.27 -29.20 17.09
N PRO A 561 17.29 -28.66 16.38
CA PRO A 561 18.50 -28.15 17.05
C PRO A 561 18.22 -26.91 17.93
N GLU A 562 17.35 -25.99 17.48
CA GLU A 562 16.92 -24.85 18.31
C GLU A 562 16.22 -25.33 19.60
N ARG A 563 15.39 -26.37 19.53
CA ARG A 563 14.75 -27.00 20.70
C ARG A 563 15.76 -27.71 21.61
N ASP A 564 16.74 -28.38 21.02
CA ASP A 564 17.77 -29.12 21.76
C ASP A 564 18.63 -28.19 22.64
N GLY A 565 18.99 -26.99 22.14
CA GLY A 565 19.68 -25.96 22.91
C GLY A 565 18.87 -25.42 24.10
N LEU A 566 17.56 -25.23 23.92
CA LEU A 566 16.65 -24.72 24.96
C LEU A 566 16.21 -25.79 25.96
N ARG A 567 16.26 -27.07 25.58
CA ARG A 567 15.76 -28.23 26.34
C ARG A 567 16.17 -28.19 27.82
N PRO A 568 17.45 -28.01 28.22
CA PRO A 568 17.83 -28.08 29.63
C PRO A 568 17.09 -27.04 30.47
N VAL A 569 16.97 -25.83 29.94
CA VAL A 569 16.44 -24.67 30.69
C VAL A 569 14.90 -24.67 30.71
N LEU A 570 14.26 -25.11 29.63
CA LEU A 570 12.81 -25.38 29.61
C LEU A 570 12.44 -26.50 30.60
N THR A 571 13.28 -27.54 30.68
CA THR A 571 13.12 -28.67 31.62
C THR A 571 13.26 -28.21 33.07
N GLU A 572 14.26 -27.39 33.39
CA GLU A 572 14.46 -26.81 34.73
C GLU A 572 13.30 -25.85 35.11
N SER A 573 12.86 -25.01 34.17
CA SER A 573 11.77 -24.06 34.37
C SER A 573 10.44 -24.77 34.65
N LEU A 574 10.09 -25.77 33.84
CA LEU A 574 8.92 -26.61 34.07
C LEU A 574 9.01 -27.36 35.40
N SER A 575 10.19 -27.90 35.75
CA SER A 575 10.45 -28.53 37.05
C SER A 575 10.14 -27.57 38.21
N LYS A 576 10.57 -26.30 38.13
CA LYS A 576 10.28 -25.26 39.13
C LYS A 576 8.80 -24.85 39.18
N VAL A 577 8.09 -24.80 38.04
CA VAL A 577 6.63 -24.57 38.03
C VAL A 577 5.94 -25.67 38.81
N ILE A 578 6.22 -26.94 38.47
CA ILE A 578 5.57 -28.10 39.07
C ILE A 578 5.85 -28.11 40.57
N GLU A 579 7.09 -27.88 41.01
CA GLU A 579 7.44 -27.79 42.44
C GLU A 579 6.61 -26.74 43.19
N LYS A 580 6.60 -25.51 42.68
CA LYS A 580 5.99 -24.33 43.30
C LYS A 580 4.47 -24.41 43.36
N HIS A 581 3.84 -25.03 42.35
CA HIS A 581 2.39 -25.04 42.20
C HIS A 581 1.73 -26.37 42.61
N THR A 582 2.39 -27.52 42.58
CA THR A 582 1.78 -28.82 42.95
C THR A 582 1.11 -28.80 44.33
N ALA A 583 1.71 -28.14 45.31
CA ALA A 583 1.18 -28.06 46.67
C ALA A 583 0.13 -26.95 46.89
N LYS A 584 -0.02 -26.01 45.96
CA LYS A 584 -0.90 -24.83 46.08
C LYS A 584 -2.10 -24.88 45.14
N ASP A 585 -1.88 -25.34 43.93
CA ASP A 585 -2.83 -25.41 42.84
C ASP A 585 -2.41 -26.53 41.85
N PRO A 586 -2.71 -27.80 42.17
CA PRO A 586 -2.45 -28.91 41.26
C PRO A 586 -3.31 -28.85 39.99
N ALA A 587 -4.43 -28.09 39.99
CA ALA A 587 -5.27 -27.93 38.82
C ALA A 587 -4.58 -27.11 37.73
N ALA A 588 -3.91 -26.01 38.10
CA ALA A 588 -3.09 -25.23 37.18
C ALA A 588 -1.89 -26.02 36.62
N VAL A 589 -1.28 -26.91 37.42
CA VAL A 589 -0.21 -27.81 36.93
C VAL A 589 -0.78 -28.84 35.95
N ALA A 590 -1.92 -29.45 36.25
CA ALA A 590 -2.60 -30.38 35.34
C ALA A 590 -2.99 -29.71 34.02
N ASP A 591 -3.48 -28.46 34.07
CA ASP A 591 -3.84 -27.67 32.89
C ASP A 591 -2.62 -27.29 32.04
N LEU A 592 -1.50 -26.91 32.67
CA LEU A 592 -0.23 -26.65 31.99
C LEU A 592 0.27 -27.91 31.26
N LEU A 593 0.38 -29.03 31.97
CA LEU A 593 0.86 -30.29 31.40
C LEU A 593 -0.08 -30.79 30.29
N TYR A 594 -1.39 -30.62 30.44
CA TYR A 594 -2.37 -30.96 29.41
C TYR A 594 -2.23 -30.11 28.14
N ARG A 595 -2.04 -28.78 28.29
CA ARG A 595 -1.79 -27.88 27.15
C ARG A 595 -0.46 -28.21 26.45
N GLN A 596 0.57 -28.55 27.22
CA GLN A 596 1.93 -28.80 26.75
C GLN A 596 2.27 -30.28 26.55
N ALA A 597 1.28 -31.13 26.27
CA ALA A 597 1.49 -32.57 26.12
C ALA A 597 2.56 -32.91 25.06
N ASP A 598 2.48 -32.28 23.89
CA ASP A 598 3.45 -32.44 22.80
C ASP A 598 4.90 -32.07 23.21
N ALA A 599 5.08 -31.23 24.24
CA ALA A 599 6.39 -30.89 24.78
C ALA A 599 7.02 -32.05 25.57
N ALA A 600 6.22 -32.98 26.10
CA ALA A 600 6.71 -34.19 26.75
C ALA A 600 7.52 -35.08 25.80
N VAL A 601 7.28 -35.02 24.48
CA VAL A 601 8.02 -35.85 23.51
C VAL A 601 9.48 -35.42 23.38
N TRP A 602 9.80 -34.14 23.60
CA TRP A 602 11.14 -33.59 23.39
C TRP A 602 11.77 -32.95 24.63
N ILE A 603 11.10 -32.90 25.79
CA ILE A 603 11.70 -32.57 27.08
C ILE A 603 12.39 -33.80 27.69
N SER A 604 13.52 -33.60 28.38
CA SER A 604 14.38 -34.71 28.79
C SER A 604 13.82 -35.48 29.99
N ALA A 605 13.57 -36.78 29.80
CA ALA A 605 13.32 -37.76 30.87
C ALA A 605 14.48 -37.84 31.89
N SER A 606 15.70 -37.47 31.49
CA SER A 606 16.91 -37.62 32.27
C SER A 606 17.09 -36.55 33.36
N HIS A 607 16.26 -35.51 33.38
CA HIS A 607 16.38 -34.44 34.37
C HIS A 607 15.75 -34.83 35.70
N HIS A 608 16.60 -35.29 36.63
CA HIS A 608 16.16 -35.88 37.90
C HIS A 608 15.20 -35.00 38.71
N GLY A 609 15.39 -33.66 38.73
CA GLY A 609 14.47 -32.74 39.39
C GLY A 609 13.07 -32.70 38.75
N LEU A 610 12.98 -32.82 37.42
CA LEU A 610 11.68 -32.85 36.74
C LEU A 610 10.96 -34.17 37.06
N GLN A 611 11.68 -35.30 37.01
CA GLN A 611 11.16 -36.61 37.36
C GLN A 611 10.63 -36.64 38.81
N GLN A 612 11.39 -36.12 39.78
CA GLN A 612 10.95 -36.03 41.18
C GLN A 612 9.69 -35.16 41.35
N HIS A 613 9.61 -34.04 40.62
CA HIS A 613 8.47 -33.13 40.72
C HIS A 613 7.22 -33.65 40.00
N LEU A 614 7.37 -34.36 38.87
CA LEU A 614 6.30 -35.12 38.22
C LEU A 614 5.81 -36.26 39.11
N ASP A 615 6.70 -37.02 39.74
CA ASP A 615 6.35 -38.04 40.73
C ASP A 615 5.54 -37.44 41.88
N LYS A 616 5.99 -36.31 42.43
CA LYS A 616 5.28 -35.57 43.50
C LYS A 616 3.91 -35.10 43.02
N PHE A 617 3.82 -34.50 41.83
CA PHE A 617 2.57 -34.06 41.21
C PHE A 617 1.59 -35.20 41.01
N PHE A 618 1.98 -36.27 40.34
CA PHE A 618 1.11 -37.41 40.10
C PHE A 618 0.74 -38.11 41.41
N ARG A 619 1.62 -38.20 42.41
CA ARG A 619 1.25 -38.71 43.75
C ARG A 619 0.24 -37.79 44.43
N THR A 620 0.39 -36.46 44.38
CA THR A 620 -0.58 -35.51 44.95
C THR A 620 -1.94 -35.62 44.25
N VAL A 621 -1.97 -35.65 42.91
CA VAL A 621 -3.21 -35.77 42.12
C VAL A 621 -3.85 -37.15 42.21
N LEU A 622 -3.09 -38.22 42.45
CA LEU A 622 -3.61 -39.59 42.52
C LEU A 622 -3.75 -40.14 43.96
N SER A 623 -3.40 -39.36 45.00
CA SER A 623 -3.57 -39.76 46.41
C SER A 623 -5.01 -39.64 46.88
N ASP A 624 -5.51 -40.66 47.59
CA ASP A 624 -6.92 -40.81 48.03
C ASP A 624 -7.46 -39.71 48.98
N THR A 625 -6.75 -38.61 49.23
CA THR A 625 -7.12 -37.57 50.21
C THR A 625 -7.68 -36.28 49.60
N ALA A 626 -7.69 -36.13 48.27
CA ALA A 626 -8.32 -34.99 47.59
C ALA A 626 -9.70 -35.40 47.01
N PRO A 627 -10.84 -34.90 47.53
CA PRO A 627 -12.17 -35.31 47.06
C PRO A 627 -12.62 -34.72 45.69
N ASN A 628 -11.66 -34.22 44.89
CA ASN A 628 -11.90 -33.46 43.64
C ASN A 628 -10.96 -33.91 42.49
N ILE A 629 -10.53 -35.17 42.46
CA ILE A 629 -9.43 -35.61 41.58
C ILE A 629 -9.83 -35.64 40.11
N GLY A 630 -10.99 -36.20 39.77
CA GLY A 630 -11.41 -36.32 38.38
C GLY A 630 -11.80 -34.98 37.77
N CYS A 631 -12.29 -34.01 38.55
CA CYS A 631 -12.57 -32.67 38.03
C CYS A 631 -11.30 -31.91 37.58
N HIS A 632 -10.12 -32.26 38.12
CA HIS A 632 -8.83 -31.75 37.63
C HIS A 632 -8.28 -32.50 36.39
N LEU A 633 -8.72 -33.75 36.20
CA LEU A 633 -8.41 -34.61 35.06
C LEU A 633 -9.42 -34.42 33.89
N LEU A 634 -10.35 -33.48 34.02
CA LEU A 634 -11.29 -33.05 32.98
C LEU A 634 -10.98 -31.60 32.59
N ASP A 635 -11.23 -31.22 31.33
CA ASP A 635 -11.23 -29.81 30.94
C ASP A 635 -12.54 -29.11 31.31
N THR A 636 -12.60 -27.78 31.10
CA THR A 636 -13.79 -26.96 31.39
C THR A 636 -15.02 -27.35 30.56
N ALA A 637 -14.87 -28.21 29.55
CA ALA A 637 -15.94 -28.80 28.75
C ALA A 637 -16.23 -30.27 29.13
N GLY A 638 -15.67 -30.78 30.24
CA GLY A 638 -15.88 -32.14 30.72
C GLY A 638 -15.18 -33.22 29.90
N ARG A 639 -14.13 -32.89 29.12
CA ARG A 639 -13.37 -33.87 28.33
C ARG A 639 -12.15 -34.38 29.07
N SER A 640 -11.87 -35.69 28.96
CA SER A 640 -10.72 -36.33 29.58
C SER A 640 -9.39 -35.70 29.16
N ARG A 641 -8.62 -35.21 30.15
CA ARG A 641 -7.22 -34.74 29.97
C ARG A 641 -6.21 -35.89 29.96
N VAL A 642 -6.68 -37.09 30.31
CA VAL A 642 -5.85 -38.17 30.80
C VAL A 642 -4.90 -38.72 29.72
N ALA A 643 -5.37 -38.90 28.48
CA ALA A 643 -4.54 -39.37 27.37
C ALA A 643 -3.34 -38.45 27.06
N LYS A 644 -3.48 -37.14 27.31
CA LYS A 644 -2.37 -36.17 27.17
C LYS A 644 -1.45 -36.18 28.40
N LEU A 645 -2.01 -36.29 29.61
CA LEU A 645 -1.21 -36.41 30.83
C LEU A 645 -0.39 -37.71 30.90
N GLN A 646 -0.82 -38.78 30.22
CA GLN A 646 -0.04 -40.02 30.06
C GLN A 646 1.32 -39.79 29.38
N GLN A 647 1.43 -38.80 28.47
CA GLN A 647 2.71 -38.46 27.83
C GLN A 647 3.71 -37.90 28.84
N TRP A 648 3.24 -37.14 29.84
CA TRP A 648 4.06 -36.67 30.96
C TRP A 648 4.32 -37.75 32.01
N ALA A 649 3.38 -38.67 32.22
CA ALA A 649 3.55 -39.78 33.15
C ALA A 649 4.73 -40.71 32.78
N ALA A 650 5.06 -40.81 31.49
CA ALA A 650 6.24 -41.56 31.02
C ALA A 650 7.59 -41.05 31.57
N HIS A 651 7.64 -39.78 32.00
CA HIS A 651 8.84 -39.16 32.61
C HIS A 651 8.87 -39.27 34.14
N ALA A 652 7.86 -39.87 34.76
CA ALA A 652 7.78 -40.09 36.19
C ALA A 652 8.61 -41.33 36.62
N GLY A 653 9.08 -41.36 37.86
CA GLY A 653 9.79 -42.52 38.42
C GLY A 653 8.87 -43.74 38.52
N ASP A 654 7.62 -43.55 38.93
CA ASP A 654 6.61 -44.61 39.03
C ASP A 654 5.64 -44.63 37.81
N HIS A 655 6.17 -44.40 36.61
CA HIS A 655 5.41 -44.27 35.37
C HIS A 655 4.47 -45.45 35.07
N VAL A 656 4.83 -46.68 35.46
CA VAL A 656 3.99 -47.87 35.27
C VAL A 656 2.71 -47.78 36.10
N ARG A 657 2.83 -47.49 37.40
CA ARG A 657 1.69 -47.38 38.30
C ARG A 657 0.84 -46.15 37.97
N ILE A 658 1.48 -45.01 37.76
CA ILE A 658 0.82 -43.76 37.35
C ILE A 658 0.07 -43.98 36.03
N GLY A 659 0.71 -44.60 35.03
CA GLY A 659 0.11 -44.93 33.73
C GLY A 659 -1.08 -45.88 33.85
N GLN A 660 -1.01 -46.91 34.68
CA GLN A 660 -2.15 -47.79 34.98
C GLN A 660 -3.30 -47.04 35.66
N THR A 661 -3.01 -46.19 36.65
CA THR A 661 -4.03 -45.39 37.33
C THR A 661 -4.71 -44.41 36.37
N LEU A 662 -3.93 -43.73 35.52
CA LEU A 662 -4.46 -42.87 34.46
C LEU A 662 -5.30 -43.67 33.45
N THR A 663 -4.86 -44.85 32.99
CA THR A 663 -5.65 -45.68 32.06
C THR A 663 -7.03 -46.03 32.63
N HIS A 664 -7.12 -46.36 33.92
CA HIS A 664 -8.41 -46.58 34.59
C HIS A 664 -9.28 -45.31 34.62
N TRP A 665 -8.71 -44.15 34.90
CA TRP A 665 -9.41 -42.86 34.84
C TRP A 665 -9.90 -42.52 33.43
N ASN A 666 -9.09 -42.78 32.39
CA ASN A 666 -9.53 -42.54 31.01
C ASN A 666 -10.69 -43.45 30.62
N SER A 667 -10.63 -44.74 31.00
CA SER A 667 -11.75 -45.66 30.78
C SER A 667 -13.02 -45.21 31.51
N LEU A 668 -12.90 -44.68 32.74
CA LEU A 668 -14.02 -44.14 33.50
C LEU A 668 -14.62 -42.90 32.81
N HIS A 669 -13.77 -41.96 32.40
CA HIS A 669 -14.20 -40.75 31.68
C HIS A 669 -14.83 -41.07 30.33
N ASP A 670 -14.29 -42.02 29.57
CA ASP A 670 -14.90 -42.46 28.30
C ASP A 670 -16.25 -43.16 28.51
N SER A 671 -16.44 -43.86 29.63
CA SER A 671 -17.74 -44.44 30.02
C SER A 671 -18.74 -43.35 30.43
N LEU A 672 -18.31 -42.37 31.24
CA LEU A 672 -19.14 -41.24 31.66
C LEU A 672 -19.51 -40.33 30.48
N GLY A 673 -18.57 -40.04 29.57
CA GLY A 673 -18.81 -39.27 28.36
C GLY A 673 -19.77 -39.97 27.39
N ARG A 674 -19.68 -41.30 27.26
CA ARG A 674 -20.66 -42.11 26.50
C ARG A 674 -22.05 -42.11 27.15
N LEU A 675 -22.13 -42.17 28.48
CA LEU A 675 -23.39 -42.00 29.22
C LEU A 675 -24.01 -40.62 28.97
N ALA A 676 -23.20 -39.55 29.10
CA ALA A 676 -23.62 -38.16 28.87
C ALA A 676 -24.10 -37.91 27.43
N ALA A 677 -23.36 -38.41 26.44
CA ALA A 677 -23.69 -38.23 25.03
C ALA A 677 -25.02 -38.90 24.63
N ASN A 678 -25.37 -40.01 25.28
CA ASN A 678 -26.53 -40.84 24.99
C ASN A 678 -27.78 -40.52 25.84
N ALA A 679 -27.73 -39.51 26.72
CA ALA A 679 -28.86 -39.08 27.53
C ALA A 679 -29.45 -37.73 27.03
N PRO A 680 -30.57 -37.72 26.28
CA PRO A 680 -31.16 -36.48 25.75
C PRO A 680 -31.51 -35.46 26.84
N ALA A 681 -31.96 -35.93 28.01
CA ALA A 681 -32.30 -35.11 29.17
C ALA A 681 -31.09 -34.36 29.78
N TRP A 682 -29.86 -34.84 29.61
CA TRP A 682 -28.67 -34.10 30.05
C TRP A 682 -28.39 -32.89 29.16
N ARG A 683 -28.76 -32.93 27.87
CA ARG A 683 -28.58 -31.79 26.95
C ARG A 683 -29.61 -30.68 27.18
N SER A 684 -30.78 -30.96 27.73
CA SER A 684 -31.76 -29.94 28.11
C SER A 684 -31.41 -29.24 29.43
N TRP A 685 -30.77 -29.95 30.38
CA TRP A 685 -30.17 -29.34 31.57
C TRP A 685 -28.93 -28.49 31.23
N ALA A 686 -28.10 -28.89 30.26
CA ALA A 686 -26.89 -28.18 29.86
C ALA A 686 -27.11 -26.89 29.02
N LYS A 687 -28.27 -26.23 29.11
CA LYS A 687 -28.47 -24.89 28.51
C LYS A 687 -27.71 -23.83 29.34
N PRO A 688 -27.04 -22.85 28.71
CA PRO A 688 -26.06 -21.97 29.38
C PRO A 688 -26.67 -20.82 30.21
N ALA A 689 -27.85 -21.02 30.81
CA ALA A 689 -28.58 -20.01 31.57
C ALA A 689 -28.52 -20.19 33.10
N ALA A 690 -27.93 -21.30 33.59
CA ALA A 690 -27.69 -21.49 35.03
C ALA A 690 -26.41 -20.73 35.46
N PRO A 691 -26.48 -19.84 36.47
CA PRO A 691 -25.31 -19.16 37.00
C PRO A 691 -24.42 -20.13 37.79
N GLU A 692 -23.11 -20.06 37.56
CA GLU A 692 -22.06 -20.90 38.15
C GLU A 692 -22.14 -22.40 37.79
N GLY A 693 -21.26 -22.88 36.91
CA GLY A 693 -21.14 -24.28 36.48
C GLY A 693 -20.60 -25.24 37.56
N ARG A 694 -21.26 -25.29 38.73
CA ARG A 694 -20.90 -26.14 39.88
C ARG A 694 -21.58 -27.50 39.86
N GLU A 695 -22.68 -27.68 39.13
CA GLU A 695 -23.51 -28.90 39.20
C GLU A 695 -22.87 -30.13 38.56
N ILE A 696 -22.20 -30.01 37.41
CA ILE A 696 -21.46 -31.13 36.80
C ILE A 696 -20.26 -31.55 37.68
N PRO A 697 -19.40 -30.62 38.16
CA PRO A 697 -18.40 -30.94 39.18
C PRO A 697 -18.98 -31.55 40.46
N ALA A 698 -20.15 -31.10 40.93
CA ALA A 698 -20.79 -31.65 42.13
C ALA A 698 -21.32 -33.08 41.92
N ALA A 699 -21.93 -33.37 40.77
CA ALA A 699 -22.37 -34.73 40.42
C ALA A 699 -21.18 -35.69 40.26
N ILE A 700 -20.08 -35.22 39.66
CA ILE A 700 -18.84 -35.98 39.52
C ILE A 700 -18.17 -36.17 40.91
N ALA A 701 -18.07 -35.13 41.73
CA ALA A 701 -17.56 -35.23 43.10
C ALA A 701 -18.41 -36.14 44.00
N ALA A 702 -19.73 -36.18 43.80
CA ALA A 702 -20.62 -37.12 44.48
C ALA A 702 -20.42 -38.58 44.03
N ILE A 703 -19.94 -38.81 42.81
CA ILE A 703 -19.52 -40.13 42.30
C ILE A 703 -18.08 -40.47 42.77
N GLU A 704 -17.20 -39.48 42.91
CA GLU A 704 -15.81 -39.65 43.39
C GLU A 704 -15.71 -39.89 44.89
N GLY A 705 -16.59 -39.28 45.68
CA GLY A 705 -16.74 -39.52 47.13
C GLY A 705 -17.18 -40.95 47.50
N LEU A 706 -17.32 -41.84 46.51
CA LEU A 706 -17.72 -43.24 46.68
C LEU A 706 -16.52 -44.22 46.82
N ARG A 707 -15.29 -43.74 47.03
CA ARG A 707 -14.11 -44.57 47.39
C ARG A 707 -13.86 -44.54 48.90
N PRO A 708 -13.51 -45.68 49.52
CA PRO A 708 -12.20 -46.32 49.29
C PRO A 708 -12.24 -47.80 48.87
N PHE A 709 -11.28 -48.21 48.05
CA PHE A 709 -11.01 -49.61 47.75
C PHE A 709 -9.94 -50.17 48.70
N ASP A 710 -10.38 -50.97 49.68
CA ASP A 710 -9.54 -52.04 50.22
C ASP A 710 -10.01 -53.35 49.57
N LEU A 711 -9.18 -53.91 48.69
CA LEU A 711 -9.50 -55.11 47.91
C LEU A 711 -9.51 -56.40 48.75
N GLY A 712 -9.22 -56.32 50.06
CA GLY A 712 -9.08 -57.48 50.95
C GLY A 712 -10.34 -58.01 51.64
N ASN A 713 -11.51 -57.34 51.61
CA ASN A 713 -12.67 -57.76 52.41
C ASN A 713 -14.05 -57.68 51.70
N PRO A 714 -14.57 -58.80 51.16
CA PRO A 714 -15.83 -58.80 50.41
C PRO A 714 -17.09 -58.61 51.28
N ILE A 715 -17.04 -58.93 52.58
CA ILE A 715 -18.20 -58.81 53.48
C ILE A 715 -18.50 -57.34 53.79
N LYS A 716 -17.46 -56.54 54.05
CA LYS A 716 -17.58 -55.08 54.23
C LYS A 716 -18.04 -54.38 52.95
N ALA A 717 -17.65 -54.88 51.78
CA ALA A 717 -18.13 -54.37 50.50
C ALA A 717 -19.66 -54.57 50.34
N ARG A 718 -20.18 -55.76 50.63
CA ARG A 718 -21.63 -56.06 50.53
C ARG A 718 -22.49 -55.20 51.46
N GLN A 719 -22.09 -55.06 52.73
CA GLN A 719 -22.81 -54.20 53.70
C GLN A 719 -22.81 -52.73 53.29
N ARG A 720 -21.72 -52.24 52.69
CA ARG A 720 -21.61 -50.84 52.22
C ARG A 720 -22.33 -50.60 50.89
N GLN A 721 -22.39 -51.58 49.99
CA GLN A 721 -23.26 -51.52 48.80
C GLN A 721 -24.75 -51.40 49.18
N GLN A 722 -25.20 -52.09 50.24
CA GLN A 722 -26.57 -51.95 50.74
C GLN A 722 -26.82 -50.56 51.37
N GLY A 723 -25.82 -49.98 52.05
CA GLY A 723 -25.86 -48.58 52.49
C GLY A 723 -25.88 -47.57 51.35
N LEU A 724 -25.12 -47.83 50.28
CA LEU A 724 -25.07 -47.02 49.06
C LEU A 724 -26.42 -47.03 48.35
N ALA A 725 -27.01 -48.20 48.13
CA ALA A 725 -28.33 -48.36 47.51
C ALA A 725 -29.41 -47.57 48.29
N LYS A 726 -29.42 -47.68 49.63
CA LYS A 726 -30.29 -46.86 50.49
C LYS A 726 -30.04 -45.37 50.33
N THR A 727 -28.77 -44.94 50.31
CA THR A 727 -28.41 -43.51 50.22
C THR A 727 -28.82 -42.91 48.87
N VAL A 728 -28.61 -43.64 47.77
CA VAL A 728 -29.06 -43.22 46.42
C VAL A 728 -30.58 -43.12 46.38
N VAL A 729 -31.31 -44.14 46.83
CA VAL A 729 -32.78 -44.11 46.91
C VAL A 729 -33.29 -42.97 47.78
N GLN A 730 -32.61 -42.66 48.90
CA GLN A 730 -33.02 -41.62 49.83
C GLN A 730 -32.71 -40.21 49.33
N THR A 731 -31.58 -40.01 48.64
CA THR A 731 -31.22 -38.75 47.96
C THR A 731 -32.17 -38.49 46.78
N PHE A 732 -32.54 -39.55 46.03
CA PHE A 732 -33.58 -39.46 45.00
C PHE A 732 -34.91 -39.01 45.64
N LYS A 733 -35.40 -39.73 46.68
CA LYS A 733 -36.66 -39.39 47.37
C LYS A 733 -36.68 -37.96 47.98
N GLN A 734 -35.52 -37.37 48.28
CA GLN A 734 -35.40 -35.99 48.76
C GLN A 734 -35.42 -34.92 47.65
N ALA A 735 -35.13 -35.28 46.40
CA ALA A 735 -35.11 -34.37 45.26
C ALA A 735 -36.50 -34.19 44.59
N GLN A 736 -37.59 -34.33 45.33
CA GLN A 736 -38.97 -34.27 44.80
C GLN A 736 -39.25 -32.91 44.13
N PRO A 737 -39.64 -32.86 42.84
CA PRO A 737 -40.10 -31.64 42.20
C PRO A 737 -41.49 -31.23 42.72
N GLU A 738 -41.71 -29.94 42.95
CA GLU A 738 -43.04 -29.42 43.31
C GLU A 738 -43.97 -29.38 42.08
N GLY A 739 -44.78 -30.42 41.94
CA GLY A 739 -45.85 -30.51 40.93
C GLY A 739 -46.58 -31.86 41.03
N SER A 740 -47.93 -31.84 41.03
CA SER A 740 -48.76 -33.04 41.29
C SER A 740 -48.48 -34.20 40.34
N ASP A 741 -48.28 -33.90 39.07
CA ASP A 741 -48.34 -34.90 38.00
C ASP A 741 -46.99 -35.63 37.83
N LEU A 742 -45.89 -34.97 38.18
CA LEU A 742 -44.57 -35.59 38.27
C LEU A 742 -44.41 -36.45 39.53
N ARG A 743 -45.13 -36.12 40.61
CA ARG A 743 -45.03 -36.81 41.92
C ARG A 743 -45.43 -38.29 41.83
N ALA A 744 -46.51 -38.61 41.13
CA ALA A 744 -46.98 -39.98 40.95
C ALA A 744 -45.99 -40.84 40.14
N GLY A 745 -45.38 -40.28 39.08
CA GLY A 745 -44.31 -40.95 38.33
C GLY A 745 -43.06 -41.17 39.18
N TRP A 746 -42.68 -40.17 39.99
CA TRP A 746 -41.55 -40.24 40.91
C TRP A 746 -41.69 -41.31 41.99
N GLU A 747 -42.86 -41.40 42.63
CA GLU A 747 -43.15 -42.43 43.65
C GLU A 747 -43.19 -43.84 43.03
N THR A 748 -43.66 -43.97 41.77
CA THR A 748 -43.64 -45.22 41.01
C THR A 748 -42.20 -45.68 40.70
N VAL A 749 -41.31 -44.77 40.27
CA VAL A 749 -39.89 -45.07 40.04
C VAL A 749 -39.17 -45.45 41.33
N GLY A 750 -39.48 -44.78 42.45
CA GLY A 750 -38.97 -45.14 43.78
C GLY A 750 -39.34 -46.57 44.18
N HIS A 751 -40.60 -46.96 44.00
CA HIS A 751 -41.06 -48.34 44.25
C HIS A 751 -40.44 -49.38 43.30
N TRP A 752 -40.22 -49.02 42.03
CA TRP A 752 -39.60 -49.92 41.06
C TRP A 752 -38.12 -50.18 41.39
N LEU A 753 -37.37 -49.15 41.82
CA LEU A 753 -36.00 -49.28 42.30
C LEU A 753 -35.91 -50.12 43.59
N ASP A 754 -36.77 -49.86 44.58
CA ASP A 754 -36.82 -50.65 45.82
C ASP A 754 -37.10 -52.14 45.52
N ARG A 755 -37.91 -52.44 44.50
CA ARG A 755 -38.21 -53.82 44.05
C ARG A 755 -37.08 -54.47 43.26
N ALA A 756 -36.50 -53.78 42.28
CA ALA A 756 -35.42 -54.32 41.45
C ALA A 756 -34.16 -54.63 42.29
N LEU A 757 -33.86 -53.80 43.30
CA LEU A 757 -32.77 -54.02 44.25
C LEU A 757 -33.04 -55.20 45.19
N ALA A 758 -34.30 -55.49 45.53
CA ALA A 758 -34.66 -56.68 46.30
C ALA A 758 -34.55 -57.96 45.46
N GLU A 759 -35.09 -57.97 44.23
CA GLU A 759 -35.03 -59.13 43.34
C GLU A 759 -33.58 -59.49 42.95
N GLU A 760 -32.69 -58.51 42.78
CA GLU A 760 -31.27 -58.76 42.50
C GLU A 760 -30.47 -59.15 43.77
N ALA A 761 -30.92 -58.75 44.97
CA ALA A 761 -30.34 -59.23 46.23
C ALA A 761 -30.65 -60.73 46.46
N ASP A 762 -31.84 -61.20 46.07
CA ASP A 762 -32.24 -62.61 46.14
C ASP A 762 -31.54 -63.48 45.09
N ARG A 763 -31.37 -62.98 43.84
CA ARG A 763 -30.60 -63.70 42.80
C ARG A 763 -29.13 -63.94 43.18
N ASN A 764 -28.58 -63.11 44.06
CA ASN A 764 -27.22 -63.20 44.58
C ASN A 764 -27.17 -63.79 46.02
N ALA A 765 -28.18 -64.57 46.41
CA ALA A 765 -28.11 -65.47 47.55
C ALA A 765 -27.27 -66.71 47.18
N PRO A 766 -26.27 -67.11 47.99
CA PRO A 766 -25.43 -68.25 47.66
C PRO A 766 -26.21 -69.56 47.79
N GLY A 767 -26.34 -70.29 46.68
CA GLY A 767 -26.76 -71.70 46.73
C GLY A 767 -25.76 -72.55 47.53
N PRO A 768 -26.20 -73.61 48.22
CA PRO A 768 -25.35 -74.40 49.10
C PRO A 768 -24.42 -75.34 48.30
N GLY A 769 -23.32 -74.80 47.77
CA GLY A 769 -22.24 -75.57 47.15
C GLY A 769 -21.68 -74.91 45.89
N GLY A 770 -20.54 -74.22 46.02
CA GLY A 770 -19.83 -73.66 44.87
C GLY A 770 -18.89 -72.50 45.24
N ALA A 771 -17.62 -72.82 45.55
CA ALA A 771 -16.57 -71.81 45.59
C ALA A 771 -16.09 -71.54 44.16
N GLY A 772 -16.45 -70.38 43.60
CA GLY A 772 -16.08 -69.97 42.24
C GLY A 772 -15.75 -68.48 42.18
N SER A 773 -14.54 -68.15 41.74
CA SER A 773 -14.02 -66.79 41.68
C SER A 773 -14.63 -65.98 40.52
N GLY A 774 -15.52 -65.03 40.85
CA GLY A 774 -16.06 -64.03 39.92
C GLY A 774 -16.23 -62.68 40.62
N LEU A 775 -15.52 -61.64 40.15
CA LEU A 775 -15.47 -60.30 40.74
C LEU A 775 -16.74 -59.45 40.40
N PRO A 776 -17.01 -58.34 41.12
CA PRO A 776 -18.34 -57.70 41.22
C PRO A 776 -18.77 -56.85 40.02
N THR A 777 -18.24 -57.13 38.82
CA THR A 777 -18.51 -56.36 37.60
C THR A 777 -19.99 -56.40 37.22
N VAL A 778 -20.67 -57.53 37.43
CA VAL A 778 -22.09 -57.73 37.09
C VAL A 778 -23.00 -56.79 37.88
N ALA A 779 -22.72 -56.54 39.17
CA ALA A 779 -23.53 -55.65 40.00
C ALA A 779 -23.43 -54.17 39.56
N ILE A 780 -22.25 -53.75 39.10
CA ILE A 780 -22.04 -52.38 38.57
C ILE A 780 -22.79 -52.21 37.24
N TYR A 781 -22.75 -53.21 36.35
CA TYR A 781 -23.56 -53.22 35.14
C TYR A 781 -25.07 -53.28 35.43
N GLY A 782 -25.51 -54.00 36.46
CA GLY A 782 -26.91 -54.04 36.90
C GLY A 782 -27.44 -52.68 37.35
N VAL A 783 -26.68 -51.95 38.18
CA VAL A 783 -27.04 -50.59 38.63
C VAL A 783 -27.01 -49.60 37.46
N ALA A 784 -25.99 -49.67 36.59
CA ALA A 784 -25.92 -48.83 35.39
C ALA A 784 -27.07 -49.11 34.40
N ALA A 785 -27.45 -50.37 34.20
CA ALA A 785 -28.59 -50.78 33.38
C ALA A 785 -29.92 -50.32 33.98
N GLY A 786 -30.09 -50.42 35.31
CA GLY A 786 -31.26 -49.89 36.02
C GLY A 786 -31.42 -48.38 35.85
N ILE A 787 -30.34 -47.61 36.05
CA ILE A 787 -30.34 -46.15 35.82
C ILE A 787 -30.63 -45.82 34.35
N THR A 788 -30.04 -46.58 33.40
CA THR A 788 -30.29 -46.39 31.96
C THR A 788 -31.75 -46.69 31.59
N ALA A 789 -32.36 -47.73 32.16
CA ALA A 789 -33.76 -48.08 31.94
C ALA A 789 -34.71 -47.02 32.50
N VAL A 790 -34.43 -46.46 33.68
CA VAL A 790 -35.20 -45.34 34.26
C VAL A 790 -35.13 -44.10 33.35
N ILE A 791 -33.94 -43.73 32.87
CA ILE A 791 -33.75 -42.57 31.97
C ILE A 791 -34.46 -42.80 30.63
N ALA A 792 -34.38 -44.00 30.05
CA ALA A 792 -35.06 -44.35 28.80
C ALA A 792 -36.60 -44.30 28.95
N THR A 793 -37.13 -44.77 30.08
CA THR A 793 -38.57 -44.79 30.35
C THR A 793 -39.13 -43.37 30.55
N LEU A 794 -38.41 -42.50 31.26
CA LEU A 794 -38.77 -41.08 31.39
C LEU A 794 -38.70 -40.34 30.03
N GLY A 795 -37.72 -40.66 29.19
CA GLY A 795 -37.61 -40.11 27.82
C GLY A 795 -38.77 -40.52 26.91
N LEU A 796 -39.18 -41.80 26.95
CA LEU A 796 -40.34 -42.31 26.21
C LEU A 796 -41.65 -41.69 26.70
N TRP A 797 -41.81 -41.47 28.00
CA TRP A 797 -43.02 -40.85 28.55
C TRP A 797 -43.12 -39.36 28.16
N GLY A 798 -42.01 -38.61 28.21
CA GLY A 798 -41.97 -37.22 27.72
C GLY A 798 -42.27 -37.09 26.23
N TYR A 799 -41.83 -38.06 25.41
CA TYR A 799 -42.15 -38.12 23.98
C TYR A 799 -43.66 -38.35 23.71
N SER A 800 -44.35 -39.05 24.62
CA SER A 800 -45.77 -39.39 24.47
C SER A 800 -46.75 -38.23 24.73
N GLN A 801 -46.30 -37.13 25.35
CA GLN A 801 -47.12 -35.93 25.56
C GLN A 801 -46.98 -34.86 24.47
N GLY A 802 -45.89 -34.86 23.70
CA GLY A 802 -45.65 -33.88 22.63
C GLY A 802 -46.26 -34.23 21.26
N ALA A 803 -46.97 -35.35 21.14
CA ALA A 803 -47.34 -35.96 19.85
C ALA A 803 -48.86 -35.99 19.58
N LEU A 804 -49.64 -35.07 20.16
CA LEU A 804 -51.12 -35.13 20.12
C LEU A 804 -51.84 -33.89 19.56
N ASP A 805 -51.15 -32.79 19.27
CA ASP A 805 -51.78 -31.56 18.76
C ASP A 805 -51.78 -31.41 17.21
N ASP A 806 -51.01 -32.21 16.47
CA ASP A 806 -50.72 -31.99 15.04
C ASP A 806 -51.42 -32.97 14.05
N LEU A 807 -52.48 -33.68 14.47
CA LEU A 807 -53.13 -34.70 13.63
C LEU A 807 -54.62 -34.44 13.31
N LEU A 808 -54.84 -33.97 12.07
CA LEU A 808 -56.03 -34.08 11.17
C LEU A 808 -57.00 -32.84 11.06
N PRO A 809 -57.73 -32.64 9.93
CA PRO A 809 -57.19 -32.43 8.56
C PRO A 809 -57.99 -31.48 7.61
N GLN A 810 -57.32 -30.95 6.56
CA GLN A 810 -57.82 -30.57 5.20
C GLN A 810 -56.62 -30.59 4.19
N GLY A 811 -56.67 -30.48 2.85
CA GLY A 811 -57.75 -30.48 1.83
C GLY A 811 -57.41 -29.57 0.60
N TRP A 812 -57.63 -29.89 -0.69
CA TRP A 812 -57.94 -31.18 -1.36
C TRP A 812 -57.74 -31.15 -2.92
N ARG A 813 -56.56 -31.56 -3.45
CA ARG A 813 -56.24 -31.84 -4.91
C ARG A 813 -56.12 -30.60 -5.85
N ARG A 814 -55.49 -30.61 -7.05
CA ARG A 814 -54.80 -31.56 -7.99
C ARG A 814 -53.48 -30.88 -8.48
N GLY A 815 -52.49 -31.45 -9.19
CA GLY A 815 -52.25 -32.79 -9.77
C GLY A 815 -51.52 -32.66 -11.14
N GLU A 816 -50.55 -33.56 -11.44
CA GLU A 816 -49.69 -33.64 -12.65
C GLU A 816 -48.56 -32.58 -12.79
N GLY A 817 -47.31 -32.89 -13.19
CA GLY A 817 -46.64 -34.19 -13.39
C GLY A 817 -45.18 -34.06 -13.91
N GLN A 818 -44.24 -34.84 -13.34
CA GLN A 818 -42.97 -35.39 -13.89
C GLN A 818 -42.07 -34.56 -14.86
N ALA A 819 -40.79 -34.28 -14.51
CA ALA A 819 -39.57 -35.11 -14.82
C ALA A 819 -38.86 -34.67 -16.14
N THR A 820 -37.55 -34.84 -16.44
CA THR A 820 -36.33 -35.29 -15.72
C THR A 820 -35.06 -35.01 -16.59
N VAL A 821 -33.93 -34.60 -15.95
CA VAL A 821 -32.55 -35.16 -16.07
C VAL A 821 -31.61 -34.91 -17.29
N ALA A 822 -30.31 -34.81 -16.95
CA ALA A 822 -29.06 -34.94 -17.76
C ALA A 822 -28.68 -33.77 -18.70
N SER A 823 -27.54 -33.09 -18.49
CA SER A 823 -26.15 -33.39 -18.97
C SER A 823 -25.94 -33.01 -20.47
N THR A 824 -24.78 -32.63 -20.99
CA THR A 824 -23.37 -32.93 -20.63
C THR A 824 -22.39 -31.91 -21.27
N ASP A 825 -21.16 -31.83 -20.75
CA ASP A 825 -19.85 -31.64 -21.43
C ASP A 825 -19.53 -30.48 -22.43
N ARG A 826 -18.31 -29.95 -22.25
CA ARG A 826 -17.31 -29.44 -23.23
C ARG A 826 -17.70 -28.49 -24.40
N GLY A 827 -16.99 -27.35 -24.43
CA GLY A 827 -15.86 -27.24 -25.38
C GLY A 827 -15.67 -25.97 -26.23
N LYS A 828 -14.46 -25.41 -26.14
CA LYS A 828 -13.65 -24.73 -27.18
C LYS A 828 -14.11 -23.40 -27.84
N THR A 829 -13.23 -22.41 -27.69
CA THR A 829 -12.76 -21.37 -28.66
C THR A 829 -13.35 -21.32 -30.08
N PRO A 830 -13.54 -20.10 -30.62
CA PRO A 830 -13.38 -19.81 -32.04
C PRO A 830 -12.12 -18.97 -32.36
N THR A 831 -11.47 -19.32 -33.47
CA THR A 831 -10.52 -18.53 -34.26
C THR A 831 -11.18 -18.11 -35.58
N GLY A 832 -10.65 -17.08 -36.26
CA GLY A 832 -11.00 -16.70 -37.63
C GLY A 832 -11.56 -15.26 -37.68
N GLU A 833 -10.99 -14.28 -38.38
CA GLU A 833 -10.41 -14.14 -39.73
C GLU A 833 -11.38 -13.63 -40.81
N SER A 834 -10.91 -12.60 -41.53
CA SER A 834 -11.26 -12.18 -42.90
C SER A 834 -12.62 -11.51 -43.18
N GLY A 835 -12.58 -10.52 -44.08
CA GLY A 835 -13.73 -9.77 -44.59
C GLY A 835 -13.26 -8.51 -45.34
N ASP A 836 -13.26 -8.55 -46.67
CA ASP A 836 -12.51 -7.64 -47.55
C ASP A 836 -13.43 -6.68 -48.37
N LYS A 837 -12.93 -5.48 -48.73
CA LYS A 837 -13.36 -4.59 -49.87
C LYS A 837 -14.74 -3.86 -49.85
N PRO A 838 -15.02 -2.89 -50.76
CA PRO A 838 -14.14 -1.81 -51.32
C PRO A 838 -14.82 -0.42 -51.58
N GLN A 839 -14.02 0.58 -52.00
CA GLN A 839 -14.29 1.72 -52.93
C GLN A 839 -15.53 2.67 -52.77
N GLN A 840 -15.27 4.00 -52.76
CA GLN A 840 -15.60 4.91 -53.89
C GLN A 840 -15.01 6.34 -53.74
N ASP A 841 -15.04 7.11 -54.84
CA ASP A 841 -14.14 8.25 -55.11
C ASP A 841 -14.75 9.67 -54.98
N ALA A 842 -13.93 10.59 -54.44
CA ALA A 842 -13.70 11.97 -54.92
C ALA A 842 -14.89 13.00 -54.95
N PRO A 843 -14.73 14.23 -55.50
CA PRO A 843 -14.27 15.36 -54.68
C PRO A 843 -15.10 16.66 -54.82
N ALA A 844 -14.85 17.66 -53.95
CA ALA A 844 -15.31 19.04 -54.19
C ALA A 844 -14.35 20.08 -53.61
N ALA A 845 -14.00 21.09 -54.42
CA ALA A 845 -13.29 22.29 -53.99
C ALA A 845 -14.28 23.42 -53.71
N SER A 846 -13.95 24.35 -52.80
CA SER A 846 -14.66 25.63 -52.69
C SER A 846 -13.70 26.77 -52.34
N THR A 847 -13.77 27.82 -53.16
CA THR A 847 -13.15 29.13 -52.98
C THR A 847 -13.71 29.90 -51.78
N ILE A 848 -12.90 30.76 -51.16
CA ILE A 848 -13.35 31.80 -50.23
C ILE A 848 -12.90 33.17 -50.78
N PRO A 849 -13.81 34.15 -50.96
CA PRO A 849 -13.48 35.53 -51.30
C PRO A 849 -13.23 36.39 -50.04
N ALA A 850 -12.67 37.59 -50.23
CA ALA A 850 -12.20 38.46 -49.16
C ALA A 850 -13.25 39.46 -48.64
N ALA A 851 -12.96 39.95 -47.42
CA ALA A 851 -13.37 41.23 -46.82
C ALA A 851 -14.86 41.47 -46.48
N GLY A 852 -15.10 41.73 -45.19
CA GLY A 852 -16.31 42.34 -44.65
C GLY A 852 -16.08 42.80 -43.21
N VAL A 853 -16.13 44.11 -42.95
CA VAL A 853 -16.02 44.68 -41.60
C VAL A 853 -17.39 44.58 -40.92
N SER A 854 -17.44 44.01 -39.70
CA SER A 854 -18.63 44.01 -38.84
C SER A 854 -18.26 44.54 -37.46
N HIS A 855 -19.06 45.46 -36.92
CA HIS A 855 -19.08 45.80 -35.50
C HIS A 855 -20.11 44.92 -34.82
N ASP A 856 -19.66 43.97 -33.99
CA ASP A 856 -20.59 43.16 -33.20
C ASP A 856 -21.02 43.92 -31.93
N PRO A 857 -22.33 43.94 -31.59
CA PRO A 857 -22.85 44.50 -30.35
C PRO A 857 -22.55 43.59 -29.15
N PRO A 858 -22.63 44.09 -27.89
CA PRO A 858 -22.39 43.27 -26.71
C PRO A 858 -23.31 42.05 -26.66
N THR A 859 -22.71 40.88 -26.47
CA THR A 859 -23.44 39.62 -26.31
C THR A 859 -24.25 39.67 -25.02
N PRO A 860 -25.56 39.36 -25.02
CA PRO A 860 -26.33 39.27 -23.79
C PRO A 860 -25.82 38.08 -22.95
N ASP A 861 -25.76 38.26 -21.63
CA ASP A 861 -25.36 37.20 -20.70
C ASP A 861 -26.15 35.92 -20.97
N LYS A 862 -25.44 34.80 -21.10
CA LYS A 862 -26.07 33.48 -21.25
C LYS A 862 -26.94 33.23 -20.01
N PRO A 863 -28.24 32.90 -20.16
CA PRO A 863 -29.05 32.51 -19.01
C PRO A 863 -28.44 31.28 -18.37
N GLU A 864 -28.11 31.37 -17.08
CA GLU A 864 -27.56 30.24 -16.32
C GLU A 864 -28.55 29.07 -16.33
N LEU A 865 -28.04 27.86 -16.61
CA LEU A 865 -28.88 26.67 -16.63
C LEU A 865 -29.36 26.34 -15.21
N PRO A 866 -30.66 26.06 -15.02
CA PRO A 866 -31.22 25.74 -13.71
C PRO A 866 -30.55 24.47 -13.13
N LEU A 867 -30.42 24.44 -11.81
CA LEU A 867 -29.81 23.31 -11.10
C LEU A 867 -30.64 22.03 -11.29
N THR A 868 -30.04 20.99 -11.86
CA THR A 868 -30.71 19.69 -12.05
C THR A 868 -30.19 18.64 -11.06
N ALA A 869 -30.91 17.54 -10.86
CA ALA A 869 -30.43 16.45 -10.01
C ALA A 869 -29.19 15.74 -10.58
N ALA A 870 -28.96 15.82 -11.90
CA ALA A 870 -27.74 15.30 -12.52
C ALA A 870 -26.50 16.13 -12.17
N ASP A 871 -26.68 17.37 -11.70
CA ASP A 871 -25.60 18.25 -11.26
C ASP A 871 -25.11 17.86 -9.84
N VAL A 872 -25.85 17.02 -9.11
CA VAL A 872 -25.59 16.66 -7.70
C VAL A 872 -25.13 15.21 -7.57
N ASN A 873 -23.83 15.02 -7.33
CA ASN A 873 -23.22 13.70 -7.14
C ASN A 873 -23.20 13.33 -5.65
N LEU A 874 -24.30 12.80 -5.11
CA LEU A 874 -24.38 12.33 -3.72
C LEU A 874 -23.82 10.90 -3.57
N GLN A 875 -22.89 10.71 -2.64
CA GLN A 875 -22.31 9.43 -2.26
C GLN A 875 -22.57 9.14 -0.78
N LEU A 876 -22.88 7.88 -0.47
CA LEU A 876 -23.05 7.38 0.89
C LEU A 876 -22.10 6.21 1.13
N GLN A 877 -21.42 6.21 2.27
CA GLN A 877 -20.54 5.13 2.71
C GLN A 877 -20.82 4.81 4.18
N ALA A 878 -21.03 3.55 4.52
CA ALA A 878 -21.22 3.10 5.90
C ALA A 878 -20.07 2.17 6.30
N ALA A 879 -19.35 2.50 7.37
CA ALA A 879 -18.25 1.70 7.91
C ALA A 879 -18.13 1.92 9.43
N ASP A 880 -17.86 0.85 10.18
CA ASP A 880 -17.54 0.87 11.62
C ASP A 880 -18.48 1.71 12.50
N GLY A 881 -19.79 1.70 12.20
CA GLY A 881 -20.79 2.48 12.91
C GLY A 881 -20.79 3.98 12.58
N VAL A 882 -20.27 4.39 11.42
CA VAL A 882 -20.33 5.75 10.89
C VAL A 882 -20.91 5.73 9.48
N ILE A 883 -21.90 6.58 9.21
CA ILE A 883 -22.40 6.85 7.85
C ILE A 883 -21.80 8.18 7.38
N SER A 884 -20.97 8.14 6.34
CA SER A 884 -20.43 9.31 5.65
C SER A 884 -21.30 9.68 4.46
N VAL A 885 -21.60 10.97 4.33
CA VAL A 885 -22.43 11.57 3.28
C VAL A 885 -21.57 12.60 2.55
N ASN A 886 -21.26 12.37 1.28
CA ASN A 886 -20.41 13.25 0.47
C ASN A 886 -21.15 13.76 -0.77
N TRP A 887 -20.96 15.01 -1.17
CA TRP A 887 -21.44 15.54 -2.44
C TRP A 887 -20.47 16.57 -3.03
N ASN A 888 -20.63 16.88 -4.32
CA ASN A 888 -19.80 17.81 -5.08
C ASN A 888 -20.08 19.30 -4.74
N HIS A 889 -20.01 19.66 -3.46
CA HIS A 889 -20.29 21.01 -2.96
C HIS A 889 -19.43 22.09 -3.63
N GLY A 890 -18.15 21.80 -3.91
CA GLY A 890 -17.22 22.72 -4.59
C GLY A 890 -17.76 23.21 -5.94
N ASP A 891 -18.23 22.29 -6.78
CA ASP A 891 -18.77 22.59 -8.12
C ASP A 891 -20.11 23.36 -8.07
N LEU A 892 -20.81 23.30 -6.94
CA LEU A 892 -22.16 23.85 -6.78
C LEU A 892 -22.20 25.15 -5.96
N LYS A 893 -21.12 25.49 -5.23
CA LYS A 893 -21.02 26.63 -4.31
C LYS A 893 -21.39 27.98 -4.94
N ASP A 894 -21.12 28.15 -6.24
CA ASP A 894 -21.46 29.37 -6.95
C ASP A 894 -22.92 29.43 -7.41
N ARG A 895 -23.61 28.29 -7.53
CA ARG A 895 -25.02 28.18 -7.97
C ARG A 895 -26.02 28.07 -6.80
N ILE A 896 -25.57 27.63 -5.62
CA ILE A 896 -26.42 27.43 -4.42
C ILE A 896 -26.25 28.57 -3.39
N LYS A 897 -27.37 29.03 -2.83
CA LYS A 897 -27.43 30.04 -1.77
C LYS A 897 -27.29 29.44 -0.37
N ASP A 898 -27.91 28.28 -0.16
CA ASP A 898 -28.01 27.61 1.13
C ASP A 898 -28.10 26.09 0.94
N THR A 899 -27.48 25.35 1.85
CA THR A 899 -27.44 23.89 1.86
C THR A 899 -27.87 23.40 3.23
N LYS A 900 -28.95 22.62 3.29
CA LYS A 900 -29.43 22.01 4.52
C LYS A 900 -29.38 20.50 4.40
N LEU A 901 -28.56 19.87 5.25
CA LEU A 901 -28.54 18.43 5.45
C LEU A 901 -29.31 18.09 6.74
N THR A 902 -30.23 17.14 6.66
CA THR A 902 -30.95 16.60 7.83
C THR A 902 -30.94 15.08 7.82
N TRP A 903 -31.11 14.48 9.00
CA TRP A 903 -31.36 13.04 9.15
C TRP A 903 -32.49 12.75 10.12
N THR A 904 -33.17 11.64 9.88
CA THR A 904 -34.19 11.07 10.77
C THR A 904 -33.73 9.70 11.22
N ARG A 905 -33.81 9.45 12.53
CA ARG A 905 -33.41 8.18 13.16
C ARG A 905 -34.63 7.25 13.31
N PRO A 906 -34.45 5.93 13.52
CA PRO A 906 -35.56 5.01 13.74
C PRO A 906 -36.42 5.34 14.97
N ASP A 907 -35.83 6.01 15.97
CA ASP A 907 -36.39 6.37 17.27
C ASP A 907 -36.89 7.83 17.36
N TYR A 908 -36.74 8.63 16.29
CA TYR A 908 -37.17 10.05 16.24
C TYR A 908 -38.13 10.31 15.08
N THR A 909 -39.23 10.99 15.34
CA THR A 909 -40.15 11.46 14.28
C THR A 909 -39.67 12.74 13.57
N ASP A 910 -38.82 13.53 14.23
CA ASP A 910 -38.43 14.87 13.77
C ASP A 910 -37.01 14.89 13.17
N PRO A 911 -36.83 15.33 11.91
CA PRO A 911 -35.51 15.41 11.28
C PRO A 911 -34.56 16.36 12.01
N GLN A 912 -33.41 15.84 12.43
CA GLN A 912 -32.35 16.61 13.06
C GLN A 912 -31.42 17.22 11.99
N PRO A 913 -30.91 18.45 12.16
CA PRO A 913 -29.87 18.99 11.30
C PRO A 913 -28.56 18.21 11.46
N LEU A 914 -27.84 18.01 10.35
CA LEU A 914 -26.47 17.49 10.37
C LEU A 914 -25.48 18.62 10.08
N PRO A 915 -24.46 18.83 10.93
CA PRO A 915 -23.32 19.64 10.56
C PRO A 915 -22.58 18.97 9.39
N PHE A 916 -22.06 19.78 8.49
CA PHE A 916 -21.28 19.34 7.33
C PHE A 916 -20.16 20.35 7.05
N GLU A 917 -19.08 19.87 6.45
CA GLU A 917 -17.91 20.67 6.09
C GLU A 917 -17.50 20.33 4.65
N ASP A 918 -17.40 21.37 3.81
CA ASP A 918 -17.03 21.32 2.38
C ASP A 918 -17.67 20.20 1.52
N GLY A 919 -18.92 19.86 1.81
CA GLY A 919 -19.66 18.83 1.08
C GLY A 919 -19.52 17.42 1.66
N SER A 920 -19.06 17.30 2.90
CA SER A 920 -18.99 16.04 3.63
C SER A 920 -19.69 16.15 4.99
N ALA A 921 -20.37 15.09 5.42
CA ALA A 921 -20.95 14.96 6.75
C ALA A 921 -20.76 13.54 7.27
N GLN A 922 -20.60 13.38 8.59
CA GLN A 922 -20.50 12.08 9.23
C GLN A 922 -21.56 11.92 10.31
N ILE A 923 -22.14 10.72 10.36
CA ILE A 923 -23.20 10.33 11.28
C ILE A 923 -22.68 9.15 12.10
N ASP A 924 -22.33 9.36 13.36
CA ASP A 924 -22.06 8.24 14.27
C ASP A 924 -23.38 7.53 14.61
N THR A 925 -23.44 6.22 14.38
CA THR A 925 -24.57 5.34 14.69
C THR A 925 -24.28 4.41 15.88
N LYS A 926 -23.10 4.50 16.51
CA LYS A 926 -22.77 3.72 17.71
C LYS A 926 -23.68 4.08 18.87
N GLY A 927 -24.39 3.07 19.38
CA GLY A 927 -25.37 3.24 20.45
C GLY A 927 -26.74 3.73 19.98
N HIS A 928 -26.94 3.92 18.67
CA HIS A 928 -28.26 4.15 18.08
C HIS A 928 -28.84 2.82 17.57
N GLY A 929 -30.17 2.69 17.62
CA GLY A 929 -30.85 1.43 17.33
C GLY A 929 -30.67 0.95 15.88
N VAL A 930 -30.74 -0.36 15.69
CA VAL A 930 -30.81 -0.96 14.34
C VAL A 930 -32.16 -0.61 13.72
N GLY A 931 -32.15 0.12 12.60
CA GLY A 931 -33.37 0.53 11.91
C GLY A 931 -33.09 1.43 10.71
N GLN A 932 -34.16 1.90 10.03
CA GLN A 932 -34.03 2.77 8.86
C GLN A 932 -33.55 4.18 9.26
N TYR A 933 -32.44 4.61 8.67
CA TYR A 933 -32.01 6.01 8.69
C TYR A 933 -32.43 6.69 7.39
N GLU A 934 -33.02 7.88 7.50
CA GLU A 934 -33.34 8.72 6.35
C GLU A 934 -32.41 9.93 6.35
N VAL A 935 -31.72 10.19 5.23
CA VAL A 935 -30.87 11.38 5.05
C VAL A 935 -31.46 12.22 3.93
N THR A 936 -31.61 13.53 4.17
CA THR A 936 -32.19 14.48 3.22
C THR A 936 -31.24 15.64 2.98
N LEU A 937 -30.76 15.79 1.74
CA LEU A 937 -30.03 16.97 1.28
C LEU A 937 -30.99 17.93 0.58
N THR A 938 -31.03 19.18 1.03
CA THR A 938 -31.82 20.27 0.42
C THR A 938 -30.88 21.36 -0.08
N LEU A 939 -30.91 21.65 -1.38
CA LEU A 939 -30.13 22.72 -2.00
C LEU A 939 -31.05 23.87 -2.42
N THR A 940 -30.75 25.08 -1.97
CA THR A 940 -31.50 26.30 -2.36
C THR A 940 -30.70 27.04 -3.43
N PRO A 941 -31.17 27.20 -4.68
CA PRO A 941 -30.44 27.93 -5.72
C PRO A 941 -30.38 29.44 -5.46
N LYS A 942 -29.42 30.15 -6.07
CA LYS A 942 -29.27 31.62 -5.90
C LYS A 942 -30.32 32.47 -6.63
N GLN A 943 -30.94 31.98 -7.71
CA GLN A 943 -31.94 32.73 -8.48
C GLN A 943 -33.18 31.89 -8.86
N GLY A 944 -34.35 32.53 -8.80
CA GLY A 944 -35.59 32.09 -9.46
C GLY A 944 -36.51 31.11 -8.68
N PRO A 945 -37.84 31.38 -8.63
CA PRO A 945 -38.84 30.39 -8.27
C PRO A 945 -39.36 29.70 -9.54
N GLY A 946 -38.88 28.48 -9.83
CA GLY A 946 -39.34 27.67 -10.96
C GLY A 946 -39.59 26.22 -10.54
N ASP A 947 -40.77 25.69 -10.85
CA ASP A 947 -41.19 24.35 -10.45
C ASP A 947 -40.31 23.25 -11.07
N PRO A 948 -39.69 22.36 -10.28
CA PRO A 948 -38.83 21.31 -10.81
C PRO A 948 -39.62 20.08 -11.26
N VAL A 949 -39.68 19.85 -12.57
CA VAL A 949 -40.13 18.58 -13.17
C VAL A 949 -38.94 17.62 -13.27
N MET A 950 -38.91 16.54 -12.50
CA MET A 950 -37.94 15.44 -12.69
C MET A 950 -38.54 14.04 -12.44
N LYS A 951 -38.06 13.06 -13.21
CA LYS A 951 -38.32 11.62 -13.06
C LYS A 951 -37.03 10.88 -12.71
N SER A 952 -37.17 9.71 -12.09
CA SER A 952 -36.10 8.94 -11.46
C SER A 952 -35.14 8.20 -12.41
N HIS A 953 -33.93 7.95 -11.91
CA HIS A 953 -33.09 6.84 -12.34
C HIS A 953 -32.44 6.18 -11.11
N SER A 954 -32.31 4.85 -11.15
CA SER A 954 -31.66 4.04 -10.13
C SER A 954 -30.62 3.14 -10.81
N GLN A 955 -29.36 3.21 -10.40
CA GLN A 955 -28.35 2.22 -10.77
C GLN A 955 -28.07 1.30 -9.59
N ASN A 956 -28.05 0.00 -9.85
CA ASN A 956 -27.70 -1.01 -8.87
C ASN A 956 -26.19 -0.98 -8.59
N LEU A 957 -25.82 -0.83 -7.32
CA LEU A 957 -24.46 -1.09 -6.82
C LEU A 957 -24.41 -2.45 -6.13
N ALA A 958 -23.23 -3.07 -6.15
CA ALA A 958 -22.99 -4.41 -5.58
C ALA A 958 -23.16 -4.42 -4.03
N PRO A 959 -23.47 -5.58 -3.42
CA PRO A 959 -23.87 -5.62 -2.01
C PRO A 959 -22.72 -5.30 -1.05
N LEU A 960 -22.96 -4.30 -0.21
CA LEU A 960 -22.24 -4.03 1.05
C LEU A 960 -23.09 -4.52 2.24
N PRO A 961 -22.59 -4.51 3.49
CA PRO A 961 -23.33 -4.96 4.70
C PRO A 961 -24.54 -4.09 5.10
N THR A 962 -25.03 -3.26 4.19
CA THR A 962 -26.12 -2.29 4.35
C THR A 962 -26.82 -2.19 3.00
N GLU A 963 -28.11 -2.56 2.93
CA GLU A 963 -28.88 -2.37 1.71
C GLU A 963 -29.40 -0.93 1.63
N ILE A 964 -29.13 -0.27 0.50
CA ILE A 964 -29.77 1.01 0.15
C ILE A 964 -31.13 0.68 -0.44
N GLU A 965 -32.18 0.88 0.36
CA GLU A 965 -33.52 0.37 0.06
C GLU A 965 -34.24 1.22 -1.01
N LYS A 966 -34.03 2.55 -0.98
CA LYS A 966 -34.63 3.47 -1.95
C LYS A 966 -33.99 4.85 -1.97
N VAL A 967 -34.00 5.47 -3.15
CA VAL A 967 -33.69 6.89 -3.37
C VAL A 967 -34.89 7.53 -4.07
N TRP A 968 -35.35 8.69 -3.61
CA TRP A 968 -36.31 9.51 -4.36
C TRP A 968 -36.13 11.00 -4.08
N ILE A 969 -36.72 11.81 -4.97
CA ILE A 969 -36.72 13.27 -4.89
C ILE A 969 -38.16 13.70 -4.63
N ASP A 970 -38.41 14.51 -3.59
CA ASP A 970 -39.71 15.16 -3.41
C ASP A 970 -39.62 16.62 -3.90
N ALA A 971 -40.58 17.01 -4.74
CA ALA A 971 -40.69 18.33 -5.35
C ALA A 971 -41.91 19.12 -4.83
N ARG A 972 -42.78 18.51 -4.00
CA ARG A 972 -44.08 19.08 -3.60
C ARG A 972 -44.01 20.35 -2.74
N SER A 973 -42.81 20.76 -2.32
CA SER A 973 -42.58 21.88 -1.40
C SER A 973 -41.88 23.10 -2.04
N GLY A 974 -41.64 23.08 -3.37
CA GLY A 974 -40.89 24.13 -4.06
C GLY A 974 -39.39 24.17 -3.71
N LYS A 975 -38.87 23.12 -3.06
CA LYS A 975 -37.45 22.90 -2.76
C LYS A 975 -37.06 21.50 -3.23
N PRO A 976 -35.96 21.32 -3.99
CA PRO A 976 -35.49 19.99 -4.32
C PRO A 976 -34.92 19.33 -3.06
N SER A 977 -35.55 18.24 -2.61
CA SER A 977 -35.04 17.39 -1.53
C SER A 977 -34.71 16.00 -2.07
N LEU A 978 -33.49 15.53 -1.81
CA LEU A 978 -33.05 14.18 -2.13
C LEU A 978 -33.06 13.33 -0.86
N THR A 979 -33.99 12.37 -0.77
CA THR A 979 -34.12 11.44 0.36
C THR A 979 -33.49 10.09 -0.01
N VAL A 980 -32.65 9.57 0.89
CA VAL A 980 -32.10 8.20 0.80
C VAL A 980 -32.44 7.41 2.07
N LYS A 981 -32.93 6.19 1.89
CA LYS A 981 -33.20 5.24 2.97
C LYS A 981 -32.14 4.14 3.03
N VAL A 982 -31.52 3.99 4.20
CA VAL A 982 -30.49 2.98 4.47
C VAL A 982 -30.98 2.03 5.55
N LYS A 983 -30.83 0.72 5.33
CA LYS A 983 -31.16 -0.33 6.29
C LYS A 983 -29.90 -1.09 6.71
N PRO A 984 -29.49 -1.02 8.00
CA PRO A 984 -28.44 -1.87 8.55
C PRO A 984 -28.89 -3.34 8.56
N VAL A 985 -27.94 -4.25 8.35
CA VAL A 985 -28.09 -5.70 8.57
C VAL A 985 -27.56 -6.05 9.97
#